data_AF-A0A076HMC4-F1
#
_entry.id   AF-A0A076HMC4-F1
#
_cell.length_a   1.000
_cell.length_b   1.000
_cell.length_c   1.000
_cell.angle_alpha   90.00
_cell.angle_beta   90.00
_cell.angle_gamma   90.00
#
_symmetry.space_group_name_H-M   'P 1'
#
loop_
_entity.id
_entity.type
_entity.pdbx_description
1 polymer ?
#
loop_
_entity_poly.entity_id
_entity_poly.type
_entity_poly.pdbx_seq_one_letter_code
_entity_poly.pdbx_strand_id
1 'polypeptide(L)'
;MSLLLLLWPLLLTRRPEQGSPIWARRSLILLITLLTLRYLHWRCTSSLNLDTTLSTLLSLVLLMAEGWLLLTGLVPLWLAWRRYPDRREQAVQQRHAWLASTWRPCVDILVPTYGEPITVLERSLKACRRQSYPNTTVWVLDDSGRTEVEQLARSLGCRYRHRPERANAKAGNLNDGLRISEGDLIAVFDADFIPQASFLENTIGLLMDPEVALVQTPQHCINADPVMRNLAMERWMLPDEESFYRWIEPVRDGWGAVVCAGTSFLVRRRALESIGGFAEDALSEDFVTGIALREKGWRLLYLQQKLSAGLAAERMLDFVRQRQRWARGTLQSLQLPKGPLRARNLSWGVRLAYLEGVIHWVNNLPRLLLMLMPLCIGLFGVVPIKISAAALLELLLPLWGTVLLSIGWLNRSSRAALLSELTGWVLTVPLVSTLVLRPKGFRVTPKHQAHQQGGWTWSLALPLVLLSGLNAANLIGILRQGTRPEQLNAEGWGLGLVWGGLNLLGTLVALRACWDPPQEDPTPWFAVETTGFISHSGAETETCRISAISEKGAELELQPGTTTSAAGKAVLRWDGQPTPLPIRPMAWQGSRICFAWHEPSPEQREALEHWLYQRQGCWVDREPPTEWRALLALLKRALLGAPAPAPLRRSLVPIASGTEILSGRDK
;
A
#
# COMPACT_ATOMS: atom_id res chain seq x y z
N MET A 1 -31.34 -1.29 -24.27
CA MET A 1 -30.16 -1.93 -24.89
C MET A 1 -28.85 -1.62 -24.13
N SER A 2 -28.52 -0.36 -23.81
CA SER A 2 -27.27 0.00 -23.12
C SER A 2 -27.03 -0.71 -21.77
N LEU A 3 -28.08 -0.97 -20.99
CA LEU A 3 -27.95 -1.67 -19.70
C LEU A 3 -27.54 -3.14 -19.83
N LEU A 4 -27.80 -3.78 -20.99
CA LEU A 4 -27.34 -5.15 -21.24
C LEU A 4 -25.81 -5.25 -21.28
N LEU A 5 -25.10 -4.14 -21.51
CA LEU A 5 -23.64 -4.09 -21.46
C LEU A 5 -23.08 -4.41 -20.06
N LEU A 6 -23.88 -4.23 -19.00
CA LEU A 6 -23.50 -4.57 -17.63
C LEU A 6 -23.41 -6.09 -17.40
N LEU A 7 -24.03 -6.90 -18.26
CA LEU A 7 -23.90 -8.36 -18.19
C LEU A 7 -22.46 -8.81 -18.47
N TRP A 8 -21.72 -8.08 -19.31
CA TRP A 8 -20.34 -8.44 -19.65
C TRP A 8 -19.38 -8.43 -18.45
N PRO A 9 -19.22 -7.33 -17.69
CA PRO A 9 -18.38 -7.35 -16.49
C PRO A 9 -18.87 -8.37 -15.45
N LEU A 10 -20.19 -8.57 -15.30
CA LEU A 10 -20.76 -9.59 -14.38
C LEU A 10 -20.42 -11.03 -14.79
N LEU A 11 -20.29 -11.31 -16.09
CA LEU A 11 -19.85 -12.62 -16.57
C LEU A 11 -18.36 -12.82 -16.35
N LEU A 12 -17.55 -11.78 -16.59
CA LEU A 12 -16.09 -11.83 -16.39
C LEU A 12 -15.71 -12.06 -14.93
N THR A 13 -16.39 -11.40 -13.98
CA THR A 13 -16.08 -11.52 -12.56
C THR A 13 -16.35 -12.91 -11.96
N ARG A 14 -16.94 -13.85 -12.71
CA ARG A 14 -17.11 -15.25 -12.29
C ARG A 14 -15.80 -16.06 -12.29
N ARG A 15 -14.74 -15.55 -12.92
CA ARG A 15 -13.41 -16.16 -12.91
C ARG A 15 -12.36 -15.09 -12.60
N PRO A 16 -11.27 -15.43 -11.90
CA PRO A 16 -10.20 -14.47 -11.64
C PRO A 16 -9.57 -13.98 -12.96
N GLU A 17 -9.07 -12.74 -12.96
CA GLU A 17 -8.43 -12.13 -14.13
C GLU A 17 -7.21 -12.93 -14.58
N GLN A 18 -6.42 -13.44 -13.64
CA GLN A 18 -5.22 -14.23 -13.90
C GLN A 18 -5.51 -15.51 -14.69
N GLY A 19 -6.65 -16.15 -14.42
CA GLY A 19 -7.09 -17.38 -15.08
C GLY A 19 -7.89 -17.13 -16.37
N SER A 20 -8.13 -15.86 -16.71
CA SER A 20 -8.94 -15.49 -17.87
C SER A 20 -8.07 -15.26 -19.11
N PRO A 21 -8.56 -15.59 -20.32
CA PRO A 21 -7.83 -15.32 -21.54
C PRO A 21 -7.68 -13.81 -21.77
N ILE A 22 -6.55 -13.39 -22.36
CA ILE A 22 -6.22 -11.97 -22.53
C ILE A 22 -7.30 -11.15 -23.28
N TRP A 23 -8.05 -11.79 -24.19
CA TRP A 23 -9.12 -11.12 -24.92
C TRP A 23 -10.25 -10.65 -23.99
N ALA A 24 -10.47 -11.31 -22.85
CA ALA A 24 -11.49 -10.93 -21.87
C ALA A 24 -11.17 -9.58 -21.23
N ARG A 25 -9.91 -9.41 -20.82
CA ARG A 25 -9.42 -8.12 -20.31
C ARG A 25 -9.48 -7.03 -21.39
N ARG A 26 -9.05 -7.35 -22.61
CA ARG A 26 -9.06 -6.42 -23.74
C ARG A 26 -10.47 -5.98 -24.13
N SER A 27 -11.43 -6.90 -24.18
CA SER A 27 -12.82 -6.56 -24.51
C SER A 27 -13.44 -5.62 -23.46
N LEU A 28 -13.10 -5.81 -22.19
CA LEU A 28 -13.52 -4.91 -21.12
C LEU A 28 -12.86 -3.53 -21.22
N ILE A 29 -11.55 -3.46 -21.52
CA ILE A 29 -10.85 -2.18 -21.75
C ILE A 29 -11.48 -1.43 -22.94
N LEU A 30 -11.79 -2.13 -24.04
CA LEU A 30 -12.49 -1.55 -25.19
C LEU A 30 -13.88 -1.05 -24.81
N LEU A 31 -14.66 -1.84 -24.06
CA LEU A 31 -15.98 -1.45 -23.60
C LEU A 31 -15.93 -0.17 -22.75
N ILE A 32 -15.04 -0.12 -21.76
CA ILE A 32 -14.83 1.07 -20.92
C ILE A 32 -14.41 2.26 -21.78
N THR A 33 -13.48 2.07 -22.72
CA THR A 33 -13.02 3.14 -23.63
C THR A 33 -14.18 3.69 -24.46
N LEU A 34 -14.97 2.82 -25.09
CA LEU A 34 -16.10 3.23 -25.94
C LEU A 34 -17.19 3.94 -25.13
N LEU A 35 -17.52 3.44 -23.92
CA LEU A 35 -18.47 4.08 -23.03
C LEU A 35 -17.98 5.46 -22.56
N THR A 36 -16.69 5.58 -22.24
CA THR A 36 -16.06 6.86 -21.87
C THR A 36 -16.12 7.85 -23.03
N LEU A 37 -15.74 7.45 -24.25
CA LEU A 37 -15.79 8.32 -25.43
C LEU A 37 -17.23 8.73 -25.76
N ARG A 38 -18.19 7.81 -25.67
CA ARG A 38 -19.62 8.10 -25.84
C ARG A 38 -20.12 9.11 -24.81
N TYR A 39 -19.76 8.93 -23.54
CA TYR A 39 -20.11 9.86 -22.47
C TYR A 39 -19.50 11.24 -22.69
N LEU A 40 -18.20 11.32 -23.03
CA LEU A 40 -17.52 12.61 -23.27
C LEU A 40 -18.06 13.32 -24.52
N HIS A 41 -18.41 12.59 -25.56
CA HIS A 41 -19.08 13.15 -26.73
C HIS A 41 -20.41 13.82 -26.32
N TRP A 42 -21.27 13.10 -25.60
CA TRP A 42 -22.50 13.66 -25.05
C TRP A 42 -22.24 14.86 -24.13
N ARG A 43 -21.17 14.79 -23.32
CA ARG A 43 -20.80 15.89 -22.43
C ARG A 43 -20.58 17.18 -23.21
N CYS A 44 -19.84 17.11 -24.31
CA CYS A 44 -19.54 18.24 -25.19
C CYS A 44 -20.73 18.72 -26.03
N THR A 45 -21.61 17.82 -26.50
CA THR A 45 -22.65 18.18 -27.48
C THR A 45 -23.99 18.56 -26.88
N SER A 46 -24.35 18.02 -25.71
CA SER A 46 -25.76 18.03 -25.27
C SER A 46 -25.97 18.38 -23.81
N SER A 47 -24.93 18.36 -22.98
CA SER A 47 -25.08 18.48 -21.53
C SER A 47 -24.49 19.76 -20.92
N LEU A 48 -23.84 20.61 -21.71
CA LEU A 48 -23.30 21.88 -21.22
C LEU A 48 -24.44 22.81 -20.82
N ASN A 49 -24.34 23.41 -19.63
CA ASN A 49 -25.24 24.50 -19.27
C ASN A 49 -24.63 25.83 -19.73
N LEU A 50 -25.22 26.40 -20.78
CA LEU A 50 -24.78 27.65 -21.41
C LEU A 50 -25.74 28.82 -21.16
N ASP A 51 -26.65 28.68 -20.19
CA ASP A 51 -27.75 29.65 -19.98
C ASP A 51 -27.23 30.98 -19.40
N THR A 52 -26.14 30.95 -18.64
CA THR A 52 -25.51 32.14 -18.03
C THR A 52 -23.99 32.03 -18.09
N THR A 53 -23.28 33.15 -17.93
CA THR A 53 -21.81 33.17 -17.88
C THR A 53 -21.26 32.27 -16.76
N LEU A 54 -21.87 32.31 -15.57
CA LEU A 54 -21.45 31.50 -14.42
C LEU A 54 -21.71 30.00 -14.67
N SER A 55 -22.88 29.63 -15.18
CA SER A 55 -23.19 28.23 -15.51
C SER A 55 -22.30 27.69 -16.64
N THR A 56 -21.96 28.53 -17.62
CA THR A 56 -21.03 28.20 -18.69
C THR A 56 -19.64 27.90 -18.13
N LEU A 57 -19.09 28.81 -17.31
CA LEU A 57 -17.77 28.64 -16.70
C LEU A 57 -17.71 27.36 -15.85
N LEU A 58 -18.70 27.13 -14.99
CA LEU A 58 -18.76 25.95 -14.13
C LEU A 58 -18.92 24.66 -14.95
N SER A 59 -19.74 24.69 -16.00
CA SER A 59 -19.91 23.55 -16.93
C SER A 59 -18.60 23.18 -17.62
N LEU A 60 -17.83 24.17 -18.07
CA LEU A 60 -16.53 23.94 -18.72
C LEU A 60 -15.48 23.42 -17.74
N VAL A 61 -15.42 23.96 -16.52
CA VAL A 61 -14.53 23.45 -15.47
C VAL A 61 -14.88 22.00 -15.11
N LEU A 62 -16.17 21.70 -14.98
CA LEU A 62 -16.65 20.33 -14.76
C LEU A 62 -16.21 19.40 -15.91
N LEU A 63 -16.46 19.79 -17.15
CA LEU A 63 -16.07 19.01 -18.34
C LEU A 63 -14.56 18.76 -18.38
N MET A 64 -13.73 19.76 -18.10
CA MET A 64 -12.28 19.61 -18.08
C MET A 64 -11.82 18.64 -16.98
N ALA A 65 -12.38 18.75 -15.77
CA ALA A 65 -12.02 17.89 -14.64
C ALA A 65 -12.48 16.43 -14.86
N GLU A 66 -13.72 16.23 -15.32
CA GLU A 66 -14.26 14.91 -15.68
C GLU A 66 -13.49 14.29 -16.84
N GLY A 67 -13.31 15.05 -17.92
CA GLY A 67 -12.58 14.62 -19.12
C GLY A 67 -11.15 14.22 -18.79
N TRP A 68 -10.44 15.02 -17.99
CA TRP A 68 -9.09 14.67 -17.54
C TRP A 68 -9.08 13.33 -16.79
N LEU A 69 -9.93 13.16 -15.77
CA LEU A 69 -9.92 11.94 -14.95
C LEU A 69 -10.35 10.71 -15.74
N LEU A 70 -11.34 10.83 -16.61
CA LEU A 70 -11.80 9.72 -17.44
C LEU A 70 -10.74 9.32 -18.45
N LEU A 71 -10.14 10.26 -19.18
CA LEU A 71 -9.12 9.96 -20.18
C LEU A 71 -7.83 9.45 -19.54
N THR A 72 -7.39 10.05 -18.44
CA THR A 72 -6.18 9.59 -17.73
C THR A 72 -6.40 8.26 -17.02
N GLY A 73 -7.62 7.99 -16.53
CA GLY A 73 -8.01 6.68 -15.99
C GLY A 73 -7.94 5.54 -17.00
N LEU A 74 -8.02 5.84 -18.31
CA LEU A 74 -7.79 4.85 -19.36
C LEU A 74 -6.32 4.47 -19.52
N VAL A 75 -5.36 5.31 -19.11
CA VAL A 75 -3.92 5.05 -19.29
C VAL A 75 -3.45 3.74 -18.64
N PRO A 76 -3.66 3.48 -17.34
CA PRO A 76 -3.27 2.21 -16.73
C PRO A 76 -4.02 1.01 -17.34
N LEU A 77 -5.27 1.21 -17.79
CA LEU A 77 -6.04 0.16 -18.50
C LEU A 77 -5.41 -0.19 -19.85
N TRP A 78 -5.00 0.80 -20.64
CA TRP A 78 -4.32 0.58 -21.92
C TRP A 78 -2.90 0.06 -21.75
N LEU A 79 -2.18 0.43 -20.69
CA LEU A 79 -0.91 -0.22 -20.35
C LEU A 79 -1.14 -1.71 -20.04
N ALA A 80 -2.25 -2.05 -19.37
CA ALA A 80 -2.66 -3.43 -19.12
C ALA A 80 -3.20 -4.16 -20.39
N TRP A 81 -3.26 -3.52 -21.56
CA TRP A 81 -3.62 -4.18 -22.83
C TRP A 81 -2.64 -5.32 -23.21
N ARG A 82 -1.37 -5.15 -22.84
CA ARG A 82 -0.31 -6.13 -23.04
C ARG A 82 -0.30 -7.16 -21.92
N ARG A 83 0.04 -8.41 -22.22
CA ARG A 83 0.31 -9.43 -21.19
C ARG A 83 1.51 -8.98 -20.35
N TYR A 84 1.35 -8.99 -19.04
CA TYR A 84 2.44 -8.78 -18.10
C TYR A 84 2.73 -10.08 -17.35
N PRO A 85 4.00 -10.34 -17.00
CA PRO A 85 4.40 -11.60 -16.39
C PRO A 85 4.02 -11.65 -14.92
N ASP A 86 3.66 -12.85 -14.45
CA ASP A 86 3.78 -13.22 -13.04
C ASP A 86 5.06 -14.04 -12.91
N ARG A 87 6.06 -13.48 -12.21
CA ARG A 87 7.40 -14.09 -12.14
C ARG A 87 7.55 -15.08 -11.01
N ARG A 88 6.51 -15.40 -10.24
CA ARG A 88 6.63 -16.35 -9.12
C ARG A 88 7.06 -17.74 -9.59
N GLU A 89 6.43 -18.27 -10.63
CA GLU A 89 6.85 -19.55 -11.24
C GLU A 89 8.26 -19.47 -11.83
N GLN A 90 8.55 -18.38 -12.54
CA GLN A 90 9.88 -18.14 -13.10
C GLN A 90 10.94 -18.11 -12.00
N ALA A 91 10.68 -17.47 -10.86
CA ALA A 91 11.60 -17.38 -9.74
C ALA A 91 11.90 -18.76 -9.15
N VAL A 92 10.88 -19.63 -9.00
CA VAL A 92 11.08 -21.02 -8.56
C VAL A 92 11.96 -21.79 -9.55
N GLN A 93 11.67 -21.71 -10.85
CA GLN A 93 12.46 -22.38 -11.88
C GLN A 93 13.92 -21.87 -11.90
N GLN A 94 14.11 -20.56 -11.84
CA GLN A 94 15.43 -19.93 -11.85
C GLN A 94 16.20 -20.20 -10.56
N ARG A 95 15.51 -20.36 -9.41
CA ARG A 95 16.14 -20.82 -8.16
C ARG A 95 16.69 -22.24 -8.32
N HIS A 96 15.93 -23.17 -8.89
CA HIS A 96 16.43 -24.52 -9.15
C HIS A 96 17.62 -24.54 -10.11
N ALA A 97 17.54 -23.79 -11.21
CA ALA A 97 18.64 -23.68 -12.17
C ALA A 97 19.90 -23.03 -11.54
N TRP A 98 19.72 -22.02 -10.69
CA TRP A 98 20.82 -21.40 -9.95
C TRP A 98 21.48 -22.36 -8.95
N LEU A 99 20.68 -23.10 -8.18
CA LEU A 99 21.20 -24.10 -7.24
C LEU A 99 22.03 -25.17 -7.95
N ALA A 100 21.62 -25.58 -9.15
CA ALA A 100 22.36 -26.51 -10.01
C ALA A 100 23.60 -25.89 -10.70
N SER A 101 23.69 -24.56 -10.75
CA SER A 101 24.85 -23.84 -11.32
C SER A 101 25.99 -23.71 -10.30
N THR A 102 27.17 -23.32 -10.78
CA THR A 102 28.35 -22.98 -9.94
C THR A 102 28.38 -21.51 -9.51
N TRP A 103 27.48 -20.66 -10.02
CA TRP A 103 27.51 -19.23 -9.71
C TRP A 103 27.06 -18.96 -8.26
N ARG A 104 27.96 -18.41 -7.46
CA ARG A 104 27.75 -18.10 -6.03
C ARG A 104 28.25 -16.68 -5.73
N PRO A 105 27.52 -15.64 -6.19
CA PRO A 105 27.96 -14.26 -6.07
C PRO A 105 28.07 -13.81 -4.61
N CYS A 106 29.06 -12.98 -4.29
CA CYS A 106 29.08 -12.29 -3.00
C CYS A 106 27.97 -11.23 -2.97
N VAL A 107 27.22 -11.15 -1.86
CA VAL A 107 26.13 -10.18 -1.69
C VAL A 107 26.45 -9.24 -0.55
N ASP A 108 26.52 -7.94 -0.83
CA ASP A 108 26.49 -6.92 0.22
C ASP A 108 25.03 -6.53 0.51
N ILE A 109 24.63 -6.62 1.76
CA ILE A 109 23.32 -6.17 2.23
C ILE A 109 23.51 -4.80 2.88
N LEU A 110 23.05 -3.74 2.22
CA LEU A 110 23.15 -2.37 2.68
C LEU A 110 21.88 -1.96 3.44
N VAL A 111 22.05 -1.57 4.71
CA VAL A 111 20.98 -1.10 5.59
C VAL A 111 21.26 0.34 6.01
N PRO A 112 20.74 1.35 5.28
CA PRO A 112 20.87 2.74 5.67
C PRO A 112 19.99 3.08 6.88
N THR A 113 20.55 3.81 7.83
CA THR A 113 19.84 4.33 9.01
C THR A 113 20.20 5.79 9.26
N TYR A 114 19.28 6.53 9.86
CA TYR A 114 19.48 7.92 10.29
C TYR A 114 18.95 8.19 11.70
N GLY A 115 17.78 7.68 12.05
CA GLY A 115 17.13 8.03 13.32
C GLY A 115 16.15 6.99 13.81
N GLU A 116 16.16 5.82 13.20
CA GLU A 116 15.30 4.71 13.57
C GLU A 116 15.65 4.22 14.98
N PRO A 117 14.65 3.83 15.79
CA PRO A 117 14.88 3.26 17.11
C PRO A 117 15.74 1.99 17.04
N ILE A 118 16.58 1.79 18.05
CA ILE A 118 17.50 0.64 18.11
C ILE A 118 16.75 -0.70 18.03
N THR A 119 15.58 -0.81 18.67
CA THR A 119 14.78 -2.04 18.61
C THR A 119 14.25 -2.36 17.21
N VAL A 120 13.95 -1.33 16.40
CA VAL A 120 13.53 -1.50 15.00
C VAL A 120 14.72 -1.95 14.16
N LEU A 121 15.85 -1.26 14.29
CA LEU A 121 17.07 -1.59 13.55
C LEU A 121 17.59 -2.99 13.91
N GLU A 122 17.60 -3.36 15.19
CA GLU A 122 18.01 -4.68 15.68
C GLU A 122 17.21 -5.79 15.01
N ARG A 123 15.89 -5.65 14.92
CA ARG A 123 15.00 -6.63 14.28
C ARG A 123 15.38 -6.83 12.81
N SER A 124 15.61 -5.75 12.08
CA SER A 124 15.99 -5.77 10.66
C SER A 124 17.40 -6.37 10.45
N LEU A 125 18.38 -5.99 11.28
CA LEU A 125 19.76 -6.48 11.19
C LEU A 125 19.86 -7.98 11.52
N LYS A 126 19.14 -8.45 12.54
CA LYS A 126 19.04 -9.89 12.84
C LYS A 126 18.53 -10.67 11.63
N ALA A 127 17.48 -10.18 10.95
CA ALA A 127 16.95 -10.83 9.75
C ALA A 127 17.90 -10.78 8.55
N CYS A 128 18.65 -9.68 8.38
CA CYS A 128 19.70 -9.58 7.36
C CYS A 128 20.84 -10.57 7.61
N ARG A 129 21.23 -10.81 8.88
CA ARG A 129 22.27 -11.78 9.25
C ARG A 129 21.82 -13.24 9.10
N ARG A 130 20.52 -13.50 9.19
CA ARG A 130 19.91 -14.85 9.09
C ARG A 130 19.49 -15.23 7.66
N GLN A 131 19.99 -14.55 6.63
CA GLN A 131 19.78 -15.01 5.26
C GLN A 131 20.31 -16.44 5.08
N SER A 132 19.52 -17.31 4.44
CA SER A 132 19.90 -18.70 4.18
C SER A 132 21.08 -18.81 3.21
N TYR A 133 21.30 -17.78 2.39
CA TYR A 133 22.45 -17.70 1.50
C TYR A 133 23.72 -17.27 2.26
N PRO A 134 24.81 -18.06 2.23
CA PRO A 134 25.95 -17.85 3.14
C PRO A 134 26.91 -16.72 2.72
N ASN A 135 27.01 -16.39 1.43
CA ASN A 135 28.01 -15.43 0.92
C ASN A 135 27.51 -13.99 1.07
N THR A 136 27.25 -13.57 2.31
CA THR A 136 26.66 -12.27 2.63
C THR A 136 27.54 -11.43 3.57
N THR A 137 27.63 -10.14 3.29
CA THR A 137 28.17 -9.14 4.22
C THR A 137 27.10 -8.09 4.49
N VAL A 138 26.73 -7.89 5.76
CA VAL A 138 25.74 -6.86 6.14
C VAL A 138 26.46 -5.59 6.53
N TRP A 139 26.11 -4.48 5.89
CA TRP A 139 26.61 -3.14 6.13
C TRP A 139 25.53 -2.25 6.75
N VAL A 140 25.79 -1.76 7.95
CA VAL A 140 24.99 -0.72 8.61
C VAL A 140 25.58 0.63 8.21
N LEU A 141 24.83 1.39 7.42
CA LEU A 141 25.25 2.68 6.91
C LEU A 141 24.54 3.78 7.72
N ASP A 142 25.20 4.30 8.75
CA ASP A 142 24.61 5.25 9.70
C ASP A 142 24.93 6.70 9.33
N ASP A 143 23.91 7.45 8.90
CA ASP A 143 24.02 8.88 8.58
C ASP A 143 24.01 9.80 9.83
N SER A 144 23.78 9.24 11.01
CA SER A 144 23.74 9.96 12.29
C SER A 144 24.95 9.76 13.19
N GLY A 145 25.74 8.70 12.96
CA GLY A 145 26.96 8.42 13.72
C GLY A 145 26.70 8.07 15.18
N ARG A 146 25.61 7.35 15.47
CA ARG A 146 25.19 7.02 16.83
C ARG A 146 26.01 5.85 17.40
N THR A 147 26.61 6.06 18.56
CA THR A 147 27.43 5.04 19.24
C THR A 147 26.66 3.74 19.50
N GLU A 148 25.39 3.83 19.88
CA GLU A 148 24.52 2.66 20.10
C GLU A 148 24.28 1.83 18.82
N VAL A 149 24.26 2.47 17.64
CA VAL A 149 24.14 1.79 16.34
C VAL A 149 25.43 1.05 16.00
N GLU A 150 26.58 1.68 16.24
CA GLU A 150 27.88 1.02 16.04
C GLU A 150 28.03 -0.20 16.96
N GLN A 151 27.67 -0.08 18.24
CA GLN A 151 27.71 -1.17 19.20
C GLN A 151 26.80 -2.33 18.78
N LEU A 152 25.57 -2.02 18.33
CA LEU A 152 24.62 -3.01 17.82
C LEU A 152 25.16 -3.71 16.56
N ALA A 153 25.71 -2.95 15.62
CA ALA A 153 26.30 -3.51 14.41
C ALA A 153 27.42 -4.50 14.74
N ARG A 154 28.33 -4.11 15.64
CA ARG A 154 29.43 -4.97 16.11
C ARG A 154 28.93 -6.22 16.84
N SER A 155 27.93 -6.10 17.71
CA SER A 155 27.40 -7.25 18.47
C SER A 155 26.70 -8.29 17.58
N LEU A 156 26.10 -7.85 16.46
CA LEU A 156 25.48 -8.72 15.46
C LEU A 156 26.45 -9.19 14.35
N GLY A 157 27.73 -8.83 14.44
CA GLY A 157 28.73 -9.17 13.43
C GLY A 157 28.50 -8.49 12.07
N CYS A 158 27.84 -7.33 12.06
CA CYS A 158 27.67 -6.49 10.88
C CYS A 158 28.87 -5.54 10.73
N ARG A 159 29.14 -5.11 9.49
CA ARG A 159 30.05 -4.00 9.21
C ARG A 159 29.34 -2.69 9.49
N TYR A 160 30.04 -1.71 10.07
CA TYR A 160 29.50 -0.40 10.38
C TYR A 160 30.23 0.67 9.57
N ARG A 161 29.48 1.63 9.06
CA ARG A 161 30.02 2.81 8.39
C ARG A 161 29.23 4.05 8.76
N HIS A 162 29.92 5.02 9.32
CA HIS A 162 29.49 6.41 9.33
C HIS A 162 30.36 7.19 8.33
N ARG A 163 29.73 7.91 7.41
CA ARG A 163 30.46 8.68 6.39
C ARG A 163 30.91 10.04 6.94
N PRO A 164 32.06 10.58 6.47
CA PRO A 164 32.59 11.85 6.98
C PRO A 164 31.69 13.06 6.71
N GLU A 165 31.06 13.11 5.53
CA GLU A 165 30.22 14.22 5.09
C GLU A 165 28.82 13.74 4.71
N ARG A 166 27.80 14.41 5.24
CA ARG A 166 26.39 14.09 4.98
C ARG A 166 25.85 14.90 3.80
N ALA A 167 26.15 14.43 2.59
CA ALA A 167 25.59 14.95 1.34
C ALA A 167 24.53 14.00 0.76
N ASN A 168 23.50 14.51 0.09
CA ASN A 168 22.58 13.72 -0.73
C ASN A 168 21.81 12.59 0.01
N ALA A 169 21.61 12.74 1.33
CA ALA A 169 20.78 11.87 2.17
C ALA A 169 21.05 10.36 1.92
N LYS A 170 19.99 9.55 1.80
CA LYS A 170 20.07 8.09 1.61
C LYS A 170 20.88 7.69 0.37
N ALA A 171 20.71 8.39 -0.77
CA ALA A 171 21.46 8.09 -2.00
C ALA A 171 22.97 8.21 -1.79
N GLY A 172 23.41 9.32 -1.19
CA GLY A 172 24.83 9.52 -0.89
C GLY A 172 25.35 8.53 0.17
N ASN A 173 24.51 8.12 1.12
CA ASN A 173 24.88 7.12 2.13
C ASN A 173 25.09 5.73 1.48
N LEU A 174 24.17 5.33 0.61
CA LEU A 174 24.29 4.11 -0.19
C LEU A 174 25.51 4.15 -1.11
N ASN A 175 25.82 5.29 -1.74
CA ASN A 175 27.01 5.44 -2.57
C ASN A 175 28.32 5.41 -1.77
N ASP A 176 28.36 5.93 -0.54
CA ASP A 176 29.52 5.74 0.36
C ASP A 176 29.69 4.27 0.73
N GLY A 177 28.60 3.57 1.04
CA GLY A 177 28.60 2.12 1.25
C GLY A 177 29.06 1.34 0.02
N LEU A 178 28.62 1.72 -1.19
CA LEU A 178 29.00 1.08 -2.44
C LEU A 178 30.51 1.19 -2.69
N ARG A 179 31.14 2.31 -2.33
CA ARG A 179 32.59 2.54 -2.50
C ARG A 179 33.49 1.66 -1.63
N ILE A 180 33.00 1.21 -0.47
CA ILE A 180 33.80 0.45 0.52
C ILE A 180 33.48 -1.05 0.55
N SER A 181 32.46 -1.46 -0.19
CA SER A 181 31.95 -2.81 -0.25
C SER A 181 32.32 -3.45 -1.59
N GLU A 182 32.38 -4.78 -1.67
CA GLU A 182 33.01 -5.50 -2.80
C GLU A 182 32.14 -6.62 -3.41
N GLY A 183 30.94 -6.84 -2.91
CA GLY A 183 30.03 -7.90 -3.35
C GLY A 183 29.52 -7.71 -4.78
N ASP A 184 29.44 -8.78 -5.55
CA ASP A 184 28.94 -8.79 -6.94
C ASP A 184 27.50 -8.25 -7.06
N LEU A 185 26.70 -8.50 -6.03
CA LEU A 185 25.31 -8.07 -5.90
C LEU A 185 25.12 -7.25 -4.63
N ILE A 186 24.17 -6.31 -4.69
CA ILE A 186 23.80 -5.42 -3.59
C ILE A 186 22.32 -5.66 -3.28
N ALA A 187 22.01 -6.06 -2.06
CA ALA A 187 20.66 -6.01 -1.52
C ALA A 187 20.49 -4.72 -0.70
N VAL A 188 19.35 -4.06 -0.82
CA VAL A 188 19.07 -2.84 -0.03
C VAL A 188 17.78 -3.05 0.76
N PHE A 189 17.86 -2.83 2.07
CA PHE A 189 16.72 -2.81 2.98
C PHE A 189 16.73 -1.54 3.81
N ASP A 190 15.61 -0.83 3.86
CA ASP A 190 15.43 0.24 4.84
C ASP A 190 15.58 -0.31 6.28
N ALA A 191 16.00 0.54 7.21
CA ALA A 191 16.26 0.15 8.60
C ALA A 191 15.07 -0.50 9.33
N ASP A 192 13.84 -0.31 8.85
CA ASP A 192 12.62 -0.94 9.37
C ASP A 192 12.16 -2.18 8.59
N PHE A 193 12.84 -2.57 7.50
CA PHE A 193 12.48 -3.71 6.68
C PHE A 193 13.16 -5.00 7.13
N ILE A 194 12.33 -6.01 7.38
CA ILE A 194 12.73 -7.33 7.87
C ILE A 194 12.62 -8.32 6.70
N PRO A 195 13.73 -8.75 6.08
CA PRO A 195 13.69 -9.75 5.03
C PRO A 195 13.37 -11.15 5.57
N GLN A 196 12.67 -11.95 4.78
CA GLN A 196 12.60 -13.40 5.00
C GLN A 196 13.98 -14.02 4.83
N ALA A 197 14.26 -15.11 5.53
CA ALA A 197 15.54 -15.81 5.42
C ALA A 197 15.84 -16.28 3.98
N SER A 198 14.79 -16.53 3.20
CA SER A 198 14.86 -16.97 1.80
C SER A 198 14.88 -15.84 0.76
N PHE A 199 14.99 -14.56 1.17
CA PHE A 199 14.94 -13.42 0.23
C PHE A 199 15.98 -13.57 -0.90
N LEU A 200 17.25 -13.83 -0.55
CA LEU A 200 18.32 -13.95 -1.54
C LEU A 200 18.16 -15.19 -2.43
N GLU A 201 17.80 -16.34 -1.87
CA GLU A 201 17.61 -17.56 -2.66
C GLU A 201 16.47 -17.44 -3.67
N ASN A 202 15.43 -16.66 -3.37
CA ASN A 202 14.30 -16.42 -4.26
C ASN A 202 14.59 -15.33 -5.31
N THR A 203 15.69 -14.58 -5.21
CA THR A 203 15.99 -13.44 -6.09
C THR A 203 17.27 -13.62 -6.92
N ILE A 204 18.31 -14.28 -6.40
CA ILE A 204 19.59 -14.47 -7.11
C ILE A 204 19.39 -15.18 -8.46
N GLY A 205 18.54 -16.21 -8.52
CA GLY A 205 18.31 -16.96 -9.76
C GLY A 205 17.82 -16.08 -10.91
N LEU A 206 17.04 -15.04 -10.63
CA LEU A 206 16.53 -14.10 -11.64
C LEU A 206 17.63 -13.20 -12.24
N LEU A 207 18.80 -13.13 -11.60
CA LEU A 207 19.99 -12.39 -12.06
C LEU A 207 21.00 -13.28 -12.78
N MET A 208 20.71 -14.56 -13.01
CA MET A 208 21.55 -15.40 -13.89
C MET A 208 21.57 -14.88 -15.32
N ASP A 209 20.49 -14.24 -15.77
CA ASP A 209 20.48 -13.47 -17.01
C ASP A 209 21.41 -12.24 -16.85
N PRO A 210 22.51 -12.16 -17.62
CA PRO A 210 23.49 -11.10 -17.46
C PRO A 210 22.96 -9.72 -17.85
N GLU A 211 21.83 -9.60 -18.56
CA GLU A 211 21.19 -8.33 -18.92
C GLU A 211 20.27 -7.78 -17.82
N VAL A 212 19.96 -8.60 -16.81
CA VAL A 212 19.16 -8.16 -15.66
C VAL A 212 20.06 -7.42 -14.68
N ALA A 213 19.68 -6.18 -14.39
CA ALA A 213 20.33 -5.34 -13.38
C ALA A 213 19.69 -5.51 -12.01
N LEU A 214 18.35 -5.49 -11.92
CA LEU A 214 17.64 -5.35 -10.65
C LEU A 214 16.40 -6.25 -10.59
N VAL A 215 16.15 -6.82 -9.42
CA VAL A 215 14.94 -7.54 -9.05
C VAL A 215 14.26 -6.80 -7.90
N GLN A 216 13.10 -6.21 -8.14
CA GLN A 216 12.28 -5.54 -7.13
C GLN A 216 11.24 -6.52 -6.57
N THR A 217 11.02 -6.49 -5.26
CA THR A 217 9.93 -7.22 -4.59
C THR A 217 8.95 -6.24 -3.93
N PRO A 218 7.73 -6.66 -3.54
CA PRO A 218 6.72 -5.78 -2.96
C PRO A 218 7.16 -5.23 -1.60
N GLN A 219 6.78 -3.99 -1.32
CA GLN A 219 6.81 -3.47 0.04
C GLN A 219 5.53 -3.86 0.76
N HIS A 220 5.67 -4.63 1.83
CA HIS A 220 4.60 -5.01 2.73
C HIS A 220 4.86 -4.38 4.11
N CYS A 221 3.81 -4.09 4.88
CA CYS A 221 3.94 -3.55 6.23
C CYS A 221 3.41 -4.53 7.27
N ILE A 222 4.14 -4.69 8.37
CA ILE A 222 3.76 -5.57 9.48
C ILE A 222 2.67 -4.98 10.38
N ASN A 223 2.39 -3.68 10.26
CA ASN A 223 1.32 -2.96 10.94
C ASN A 223 0.38 -2.30 9.93
N ALA A 224 -0.87 -2.10 10.34
CA ALA A 224 -1.85 -1.35 9.55
C ALA A 224 -1.46 0.13 9.46
N ASP A 225 -1.70 0.73 8.29
CA ASP A 225 -1.55 2.17 8.12
C ASP A 225 -2.60 2.96 8.95
N PRO A 226 -2.40 4.26 9.17
CA PRO A 226 -3.30 5.05 10.00
C PRO A 226 -4.73 5.13 9.46
N VAL A 227 -4.96 5.06 8.15
CA VAL A 227 -6.32 5.10 7.60
C VAL A 227 -7.07 3.84 8.01
N MET A 228 -6.45 2.67 7.81
CA MET A 228 -7.00 1.40 8.26
C MET A 228 -7.21 1.38 9.78
N ARG A 229 -6.16 1.68 10.54
CA ARG A 229 -6.17 1.56 12.01
C ARG A 229 -7.12 2.55 12.67
N ASN A 230 -7.13 3.81 12.25
CA ASN A 230 -7.95 4.84 12.90
C ASN A 230 -9.44 4.61 12.63
N LEU A 231 -9.80 3.96 11.51
CA LEU A 231 -11.15 3.47 11.20
C LEU A 231 -11.40 2.04 11.71
N ALA A 232 -10.39 1.35 12.25
CA ALA A 232 -10.36 -0.06 12.63
C ALA A 232 -10.73 -1.04 11.48
N MET A 233 -10.43 -0.66 10.25
CA MET A 233 -10.82 -1.33 9.01
C MET A 233 -9.83 -2.42 8.56
N GLU A 234 -8.99 -2.95 9.44
CA GLU A 234 -7.91 -3.89 9.08
C GLU A 234 -8.40 -5.19 8.43
N ARG A 235 -9.59 -5.65 8.80
CA ARG A 235 -10.21 -6.83 8.19
C ARG A 235 -10.91 -6.54 6.86
N TRP A 236 -11.16 -5.26 6.56
CA TRP A 236 -12.10 -4.82 5.52
C TRP A 236 -11.45 -4.06 4.38
N MET A 237 -10.27 -3.49 4.63
CA MET A 237 -9.57 -2.59 3.71
C MET A 237 -8.12 -3.03 3.54
N LEU A 238 -7.60 -2.85 2.34
CA LEU A 238 -6.19 -3.02 2.02
C LEU A 238 -5.46 -1.67 2.10
N PRO A 239 -4.16 -1.65 2.44
CA PRO A 239 -3.32 -0.47 2.28
C PRO A 239 -3.31 -0.03 0.82
N ASP A 240 -3.11 1.27 0.57
CA ASP A 240 -3.10 1.83 -0.79
C ASP A 240 -1.95 1.26 -1.64
N GLU A 241 -0.83 0.86 -1.02
CA GLU A 241 0.31 0.27 -1.71
C GLU A 241 0.00 -1.10 -2.34
N GLU A 242 -0.98 -1.85 -1.84
CA GLU A 242 -1.38 -3.14 -2.45
C GLU A 242 -1.80 -2.94 -3.90
N SER A 243 -2.46 -1.82 -4.23
CA SER A 243 -2.84 -1.49 -5.59
C SER A 243 -1.65 -1.28 -6.53
N PHE A 244 -0.58 -0.71 -6.00
CA PHE A 244 0.66 -0.52 -6.73
C PHE A 244 1.33 -1.86 -6.99
N TYR A 245 1.60 -2.63 -5.94
CA TYR A 245 2.39 -3.86 -6.03
C TYR A 245 1.65 -5.05 -6.66
N ARG A 246 0.31 -5.06 -6.64
CA ARG A 246 -0.45 -6.19 -7.22
C ARG A 246 -0.96 -5.96 -8.64
N TRP A 247 -1.00 -4.70 -9.09
CA TRP A 247 -1.55 -4.36 -10.38
C TRP A 247 -0.66 -3.42 -11.20
N ILE A 248 -0.36 -2.23 -10.69
CA ILE A 248 0.39 -1.22 -11.46
C ILE A 248 1.82 -1.68 -11.78
N GLU A 249 2.54 -2.20 -10.78
CA GLU A 249 3.93 -2.62 -10.95
C GLU A 249 4.08 -3.85 -11.87
N PRO A 250 3.25 -4.91 -11.77
CA PRO A 250 3.18 -5.95 -12.80
C PRO A 250 2.90 -5.40 -14.21
N VAL A 251 1.92 -4.49 -14.36
CA VAL A 251 1.63 -3.87 -15.65
C VAL A 251 2.86 -3.16 -16.21
N ARG A 252 3.60 -2.43 -15.37
CA ARG A 252 4.86 -1.76 -15.73
C ARG A 252 5.98 -2.74 -16.10
N ASP A 253 6.10 -3.86 -15.39
CA ASP A 253 7.04 -4.94 -15.76
C ASP A 253 6.75 -5.48 -17.17
N GLY A 254 5.46 -5.59 -17.54
CA GLY A 254 5.06 -5.94 -18.91
C GLY A 254 5.59 -4.98 -20.00
N TRP A 255 5.92 -3.75 -19.64
CA TRP A 255 6.56 -2.75 -20.51
C TRP A 255 8.08 -2.66 -20.32
N GLY A 256 8.64 -3.32 -19.31
CA GLY A 256 10.03 -3.14 -18.89
C GLY A 256 10.26 -1.79 -18.22
N ALA A 257 9.28 -1.29 -17.47
CA ALA A 257 9.27 -0.01 -16.77
C ALA A 257 9.14 -0.19 -15.25
N VAL A 258 9.74 -1.26 -14.71
CA VAL A 258 9.78 -1.54 -13.26
C VAL A 258 10.36 -0.34 -12.52
N VAL A 259 9.74 -0.01 -11.39
CA VAL A 259 10.17 1.01 -10.44
C VAL A 259 11.00 0.35 -9.35
N CYS A 260 12.22 0.83 -9.19
CA CYS A 260 12.97 0.60 -7.96
C CYS A 260 12.33 1.44 -6.86
N ALA A 261 11.82 0.78 -5.81
CA ALA A 261 11.05 1.42 -4.73
C ALA A 261 11.90 1.74 -3.49
N GLY A 262 13.23 1.64 -3.61
CA GLY A 262 14.18 2.12 -2.60
C GLY A 262 14.51 1.13 -1.49
N THR A 263 13.78 0.02 -1.39
CA THR A 263 14.06 -1.09 -0.46
C THR A 263 13.53 -2.39 -1.07
N SER A 264 13.92 -3.53 -0.50
CA SER A 264 13.42 -4.85 -0.90
C SER A 264 13.77 -5.23 -2.34
N PHE A 265 14.98 -4.89 -2.77
CA PHE A 265 15.50 -5.24 -4.09
C PHE A 265 16.91 -5.81 -4.00
N LEU A 266 17.25 -6.61 -5.02
CA LEU A 266 18.60 -7.11 -5.27
C LEU A 266 19.06 -6.54 -6.61
N VAL A 267 20.23 -5.92 -6.65
CA VAL A 267 20.78 -5.27 -7.84
C VAL A 267 22.22 -5.71 -8.09
N ARG A 268 22.61 -5.77 -9.35
CA ARG A 268 23.97 -6.06 -9.77
C ARG A 268 24.87 -4.84 -9.58
N ARG A 269 26.00 -5.00 -8.88
CA ARG A 269 26.98 -3.93 -8.64
C ARG A 269 27.42 -3.24 -9.94
N ARG A 270 27.88 -4.02 -10.93
CA ARG A 270 28.33 -3.48 -12.24
C ARG A 270 27.25 -2.64 -12.95
N ALA A 271 25.98 -2.92 -12.71
CA ALA A 271 24.89 -2.17 -13.31
C ALA A 271 24.76 -0.78 -12.65
N LEU A 272 24.82 -0.71 -11.31
CA LEU A 272 24.89 0.56 -10.59
C LEU A 272 26.13 1.37 -10.98
N GLU A 273 27.30 0.75 -11.03
CA GLU A 273 28.54 1.42 -11.42
C GLU A 273 28.47 1.99 -12.86
N SER A 274 27.80 1.29 -13.78
CA SER A 274 27.63 1.74 -15.17
C SER A 274 26.81 3.04 -15.32
N ILE A 275 26.08 3.43 -14.28
CA ILE A 275 25.29 4.67 -14.20
C ILE A 275 25.83 5.66 -13.15
N GLY A 276 26.96 5.34 -12.50
CA GLY A 276 27.59 6.20 -11.49
C GLY A 276 27.08 6.01 -10.05
N GLY A 277 26.39 4.89 -9.76
CA GLY A 277 25.79 4.59 -8.46
C GLY A 277 24.30 4.96 -8.37
N PHE A 278 23.81 5.15 -7.15
CA PHE A 278 22.46 5.65 -6.88
C PHE A 278 22.34 7.14 -7.24
N ALA A 279 21.18 7.55 -7.77
CA ALA A 279 20.95 8.92 -8.23
C ALA A 279 20.86 9.93 -7.08
N GLU A 280 21.85 10.80 -6.95
CA GLU A 280 21.96 11.75 -5.82
C GLU A 280 21.18 13.07 -6.01
N ASP A 281 20.80 13.41 -7.24
CA ASP A 281 20.14 14.67 -7.61
C ASP A 281 18.60 14.63 -7.45
N ALA A 282 18.06 13.53 -6.95
CA ALA A 282 16.63 13.26 -6.85
C ALA A 282 16.14 13.10 -5.41
N LEU A 283 14.96 13.66 -5.11
CA LEU A 283 14.25 13.39 -3.84
C LEU A 283 13.69 11.95 -3.77
N SER A 284 13.46 11.33 -4.93
CA SER A 284 13.12 9.92 -5.10
C SER A 284 14.27 9.28 -5.87
N GLU A 285 15.39 9.07 -5.17
CA GLU A 285 16.63 8.55 -5.72
C GLU A 285 16.43 7.19 -6.38
N ASP A 286 15.58 6.38 -5.78
CA ASP A 286 15.24 5.03 -6.17
C ASP A 286 14.57 4.97 -7.54
N PHE A 287 13.52 5.76 -7.73
CA PHE A 287 12.79 5.85 -8.98
C PHE A 287 13.69 6.31 -10.13
N VAL A 288 14.52 7.32 -9.88
CA VAL A 288 15.44 7.87 -10.89
C VAL A 288 16.59 6.90 -11.18
N THR A 289 17.10 6.18 -10.17
CA THR A 289 18.09 5.11 -10.36
C THR A 289 17.55 4.01 -11.26
N GLY A 290 16.29 3.61 -11.06
CA GLY A 290 15.63 2.62 -11.91
C GLY A 290 15.52 3.07 -13.37
N ILE A 291 15.14 4.32 -13.61
CA ILE A 291 15.08 4.91 -14.97
C ILE A 291 16.48 4.98 -15.59
N ALA A 292 17.50 5.38 -14.83
CA ALA A 292 18.88 5.47 -15.31
C ALA A 292 19.42 4.08 -15.74
N LEU A 293 19.14 3.03 -14.96
CA LEU A 293 19.46 1.65 -15.34
C LEU A 293 18.76 1.29 -16.66
N ARG A 294 17.47 1.60 -16.77
CA ARG A 294 16.68 1.29 -17.97
C ARG A 294 17.16 2.03 -19.21
N GLU A 295 17.51 3.32 -19.09
CA GLU A 295 18.09 4.14 -20.16
C GLU A 295 19.42 3.57 -20.66
N LYS A 296 20.22 2.97 -19.76
CA LYS A 296 21.49 2.31 -20.10
C LYS A 296 21.30 0.96 -20.81
N GLY A 297 20.05 0.48 -20.94
CA GLY A 297 19.70 -0.76 -21.62
C GLY A 297 19.48 -1.96 -20.70
N TRP A 298 19.68 -1.80 -19.39
CA TRP A 298 19.45 -2.89 -18.45
C TRP A 298 17.98 -3.28 -18.35
N ARG A 299 17.74 -4.55 -17.98
CA ARG A 299 16.42 -5.05 -17.63
C ARG A 299 16.23 -5.03 -16.11
N LEU A 300 15.06 -4.55 -15.70
CA LEU A 300 14.60 -4.56 -14.32
C LEU A 300 13.40 -5.50 -14.26
N LEU A 301 13.38 -6.41 -13.29
CA LEU A 301 12.33 -7.40 -13.12
C LEU A 301 11.56 -7.12 -11.82
N TYR A 302 10.26 -7.41 -11.84
CA TYR A 302 9.44 -7.37 -10.65
C TYR A 302 9.01 -8.78 -10.25
N LEU A 303 9.39 -9.21 -9.05
CA LEU A 303 8.93 -10.46 -8.46
C LEU A 303 7.77 -10.14 -7.51
N GLN A 304 6.55 -10.52 -7.89
CA GLN A 304 5.32 -10.29 -7.12
C GLN A 304 5.21 -11.25 -5.91
N GLN A 305 6.23 -11.29 -5.06
CA GLN A 305 6.28 -12.12 -3.86
C GLN A 305 6.77 -11.28 -2.68
N LYS A 306 5.96 -11.17 -1.63
CA LYS A 306 6.31 -10.46 -0.39
C LYS A 306 7.44 -11.21 0.32
N LEU A 307 8.68 -10.77 0.13
CA LEU A 307 9.89 -11.38 0.68
C LEU A 307 10.50 -10.58 1.84
N SER A 308 9.90 -9.45 2.19
CA SER A 308 10.29 -8.62 3.33
C SER A 308 9.10 -7.77 3.77
N ALA A 309 9.11 -7.29 5.00
CA ALA A 309 8.09 -6.38 5.50
C ALA A 309 8.67 -5.28 6.38
N GLY A 310 8.17 -4.05 6.21
CA GLY A 310 8.56 -2.85 6.94
C GLY A 310 7.47 -2.33 7.89
N LEU A 311 7.63 -1.10 8.36
CA LEU A 311 6.64 -0.42 9.20
C LEU A 311 5.85 0.64 8.41
N ALA A 312 4.53 0.59 8.46
CA ALA A 312 3.68 1.69 8.05
C ALA A 312 3.83 2.88 9.01
N ALA A 313 3.54 4.08 8.54
CA ALA A 313 3.55 5.28 9.38
C ALA A 313 2.57 5.13 10.56
N GLU A 314 2.94 5.63 11.73
CA GLU A 314 2.11 5.45 12.92
C GLU A 314 1.09 6.55 13.14
N ARG A 315 1.32 7.75 12.62
CA ARG A 315 0.36 8.86 12.74
C ARG A 315 -0.15 9.26 11.39
N MET A 316 -1.39 9.74 11.33
CA MET A 316 -1.96 10.20 10.08
C MET A 316 -1.11 11.31 9.43
N LEU A 317 -0.56 12.23 10.23
CA LEU A 317 0.30 13.30 9.73
C LEU A 317 1.53 12.78 8.97
N ASP A 318 2.16 11.73 9.51
CA ASP A 318 3.40 11.18 8.98
C ASP A 318 3.13 10.34 7.73
N PHE A 319 1.98 9.65 7.70
CA PHE A 319 1.45 8.97 6.52
C PHE A 319 1.22 9.93 5.35
N VAL A 320 0.57 11.08 5.61
CA VAL A 320 0.35 12.12 4.59
C VAL A 320 1.67 12.74 4.12
N ARG A 321 2.58 13.08 5.04
CA ARG A 321 3.89 13.66 4.70
C ARG A 321 4.73 12.74 3.82
N GLN A 322 4.68 11.43 4.08
CA GLN A 322 5.36 10.43 3.24
C GLN A 322 4.86 10.48 1.79
N ARG A 323 3.53 10.53 1.59
CA ARG A 323 2.92 10.62 0.26
C ARG A 323 3.18 11.95 -0.44
N GLN A 324 3.16 13.07 0.29
CA GLN A 324 3.56 14.37 -0.25
C GLN A 324 5.01 14.36 -0.73
N ARG A 325 5.92 13.68 -0.01
CA ARG A 325 7.31 13.53 -0.42
C ARG A 325 7.43 12.71 -1.70
N TRP A 326 6.74 11.57 -1.79
CA TRP A 326 6.71 10.76 -3.01
C TRP A 326 6.14 11.52 -4.21
N ALA A 327 5.06 12.27 -4.01
CA ALA A 327 4.48 13.14 -5.04
C ALA A 327 5.50 14.17 -5.52
N ARG A 328 6.15 14.88 -4.59
CA ARG A 328 7.16 15.90 -4.92
C ARG A 328 8.36 15.31 -5.64
N GLY A 329 8.88 14.16 -5.20
CA GLY A 329 10.01 13.49 -5.86
C GLY A 329 9.65 12.99 -7.26
N THR A 330 8.46 12.40 -7.42
CA THR A 330 7.95 11.99 -8.74
C THR A 330 7.81 13.18 -9.69
N LEU A 331 7.28 14.31 -9.23
CA LEU A 331 7.14 15.52 -10.04
C LEU A 331 8.49 16.18 -10.35
N GLN A 332 9.43 16.18 -9.40
CA GLN A 332 10.79 16.66 -9.62
C GLN A 332 11.49 15.83 -10.70
N SER A 333 11.27 14.51 -10.72
CA SER A 333 11.90 13.60 -11.68
C SER A 333 11.65 14.02 -13.13
N LEU A 334 10.51 14.64 -13.46
CA LEU A 334 10.20 15.15 -14.80
C LEU A 334 11.27 16.11 -15.36
N GLN A 335 11.95 16.83 -14.47
CA GLN A 335 12.93 17.87 -14.82
C GLN A 335 14.37 17.33 -14.82
N LEU A 336 14.62 16.16 -14.24
CA LEU A 336 15.95 15.59 -14.15
C LEU A 336 16.39 15.00 -15.50
N PRO A 337 17.70 15.00 -15.83
CA PRO A 337 18.21 14.37 -17.05
C PRO A 337 17.83 12.89 -17.16
N LYS A 338 17.84 12.19 -16.02
CA LYS A 338 17.43 10.78 -15.86
C LYS A 338 15.95 10.59 -15.55
N GLY A 339 15.16 11.63 -15.79
CA GLY A 339 13.72 11.64 -15.61
C GLY A 339 12.95 10.99 -16.77
N PRO A 340 11.67 10.62 -16.56
CA PRO A 340 10.88 9.96 -17.59
C PRO A 340 10.65 10.82 -18.84
N LEU A 341 10.70 12.16 -18.75
CA LEU A 341 10.59 13.06 -19.91
C LEU A 341 11.92 13.35 -20.62
N ARG A 342 13.07 13.15 -19.98
CA ARG A 342 14.37 13.59 -20.52
C ARG A 342 15.38 12.46 -20.74
N ALA A 343 15.19 11.32 -20.07
CA ALA A 343 16.00 10.13 -20.27
C ALA A 343 15.97 9.71 -21.75
N ARG A 344 17.12 9.34 -22.29
CA ARG A 344 17.27 8.88 -23.68
C ARG A 344 16.94 7.40 -23.77
N ASN A 345 16.79 6.88 -25.00
CA ASN A 345 16.67 5.44 -25.28
C ASN A 345 15.49 4.71 -24.58
N LEU A 346 14.50 5.43 -24.07
CA LEU A 346 13.26 4.83 -23.57
C LEU A 346 12.25 4.75 -24.70
N SER A 347 11.67 3.56 -24.93
CA SER A 347 10.55 3.42 -25.84
C SER A 347 9.33 4.22 -25.35
N TRP A 348 8.42 4.56 -26.28
CA TRP A 348 7.21 5.30 -25.94
C TRP A 348 6.35 4.61 -24.88
N GLY A 349 6.26 3.28 -24.92
CA GLY A 349 5.52 2.49 -23.93
C GLY A 349 6.15 2.53 -22.54
N VAL A 350 7.48 2.43 -22.44
CA VAL A 350 8.22 2.56 -21.16
C VAL A 350 8.01 3.96 -20.58
N ARG A 351 8.12 4.98 -21.44
CA ARG A 351 7.91 6.38 -21.05
C ARG A 351 6.51 6.63 -20.52
N LEU A 352 5.48 6.16 -21.23
CA LEU A 352 4.10 6.28 -20.79
C LEU A 352 3.85 5.55 -19.47
N ALA A 353 4.44 4.36 -19.29
CA ALA A 353 4.33 3.60 -18.05
C ALA A 353 4.93 4.34 -16.83
N TYR A 354 6.05 5.05 -17.00
CA TYR A 354 6.58 5.91 -15.94
C TYR A 354 5.75 7.19 -15.73
N LEU A 355 5.24 7.81 -16.81
CA LEU A 355 4.40 9.00 -16.73
C LEU A 355 3.03 8.73 -16.10
N GLU A 356 2.51 7.51 -16.15
CA GLU A 356 1.30 7.11 -15.43
C GLU A 356 1.42 7.39 -13.93
N GLY A 357 2.59 7.19 -13.32
CA GLY A 357 2.83 7.53 -11.92
C GLY A 357 2.77 9.03 -11.63
N VAL A 358 3.13 9.87 -12.61
CA VAL A 358 3.01 11.33 -12.50
C VAL A 358 1.54 11.75 -12.60
N ILE A 359 0.82 11.16 -13.55
CA ILE A 359 -0.62 11.37 -13.76
C ILE A 359 -1.39 11.05 -12.47
N HIS A 360 -1.05 9.94 -11.80
CA HIS A 360 -1.64 9.56 -10.51
C HIS A 360 -1.60 10.71 -9.48
N TRP A 361 -0.47 11.38 -9.33
CA TRP A 361 -0.34 12.50 -8.40
C TRP A 361 -1.14 13.73 -8.85
N VAL A 362 -1.06 14.08 -10.15
CA VAL A 362 -1.78 15.22 -10.75
C VAL A 362 -3.30 15.06 -10.62
N ASN A 363 -3.82 13.83 -10.68
CA ASN A 363 -5.25 13.52 -10.59
C ASN A 363 -5.91 14.00 -9.28
N ASN A 364 -5.15 14.34 -8.24
CA ASN A 364 -5.70 14.92 -7.01
C ASN A 364 -6.33 16.31 -7.24
N LEU A 365 -5.82 17.09 -8.19
CA LEU A 365 -6.37 18.42 -8.51
C LEU A 365 -7.79 18.36 -9.12
N PRO A 366 -8.03 17.66 -10.24
CA PRO A 366 -9.38 17.54 -10.78
C PRO A 366 -10.31 16.79 -9.84
N ARG A 367 -9.81 15.83 -9.05
CA ARG A 367 -10.59 15.19 -7.97
C ARG A 367 -11.13 16.22 -6.97
N LEU A 368 -10.30 17.16 -6.52
CA LEU A 368 -10.75 18.24 -5.64
C LEU A 368 -11.80 19.12 -6.33
N LEU A 369 -11.61 19.45 -7.61
CA LEU A 369 -12.59 20.24 -8.37
C LEU A 369 -13.95 19.53 -8.48
N LEU A 370 -13.96 18.23 -8.76
CA LEU A 370 -15.20 17.43 -8.79
C LEU A 370 -15.89 17.36 -7.43
N MET A 371 -15.13 17.30 -6.34
CA MET A 371 -15.68 17.36 -4.99
C MET A 371 -16.37 18.70 -4.69
N LEU A 372 -15.80 19.79 -5.19
CA LEU A 372 -16.34 21.13 -4.97
C LEU A 372 -17.51 21.43 -5.90
N MET A 373 -17.66 20.68 -7.00
CA MET A 373 -18.68 20.98 -8.01
C MET A 373 -20.12 20.98 -7.46
N PRO A 374 -20.57 20.01 -6.65
CA PRO A 374 -21.95 20.03 -6.14
C PRO A 374 -22.30 21.26 -5.30
N LEU A 375 -21.31 21.99 -4.77
CA LEU A 375 -21.51 23.24 -4.03
C LEU A 375 -22.19 24.32 -4.88
N CYS A 376 -22.00 24.29 -6.21
CA CYS A 376 -22.64 25.29 -7.08
C CYS A 376 -24.17 25.20 -7.09
N ILE A 377 -24.73 24.02 -6.82
CA ILE A 377 -26.17 23.78 -6.85
C ILE A 377 -26.82 24.37 -5.59
N GLY A 378 -26.37 23.99 -4.40
CA GLY A 378 -27.00 24.43 -3.16
C GLY A 378 -26.64 25.85 -2.74
N LEU A 379 -25.40 26.30 -3.00
CA LEU A 379 -24.94 27.62 -2.55
C LEU A 379 -25.24 28.73 -3.57
N PHE A 380 -25.20 28.43 -4.86
CA PHE A 380 -25.37 29.43 -5.92
C PHE A 380 -26.62 29.22 -6.78
N GLY A 381 -27.36 28.11 -6.60
CA GLY A 381 -28.54 27.80 -7.40
C GLY A 381 -28.21 27.45 -8.86
N VAL A 382 -26.96 27.10 -9.16
CA VAL A 382 -26.50 26.84 -10.53
C VAL A 382 -26.27 25.34 -10.73
N VAL A 383 -26.92 24.78 -11.74
CA VAL A 383 -26.67 23.40 -12.18
C VAL A 383 -25.65 23.40 -13.32
N PRO A 384 -24.45 22.82 -13.15
CA PRO A 384 -23.36 22.89 -14.13
C PRO A 384 -23.45 21.82 -15.22
N ILE A 385 -24.53 21.03 -15.24
CA ILE A 385 -24.75 19.95 -16.20
C ILE A 385 -26.24 19.80 -16.49
N LYS A 386 -26.63 19.87 -17.76
CA LYS A 386 -27.97 19.51 -18.23
C LYS A 386 -28.02 18.00 -18.43
N ILE A 387 -28.83 17.32 -17.62
CA ILE A 387 -28.94 15.87 -17.64
C ILE A 387 -30.41 15.46 -17.55
N SER A 388 -30.81 14.52 -18.39
CA SER A 388 -32.12 13.88 -18.36
C SER A 388 -32.06 12.49 -17.71
N ALA A 389 -33.21 12.00 -17.24
CA ALA A 389 -33.34 10.63 -16.73
C ALA A 389 -32.90 9.58 -17.77
N ALA A 390 -33.18 9.82 -19.05
CA ALA A 390 -32.70 8.98 -20.14
C ALA A 390 -31.18 8.98 -20.24
N ALA A 391 -30.52 10.14 -20.16
CA ALA A 391 -29.06 10.22 -20.17
C ALA A 391 -28.42 9.51 -18.96
N LEU A 392 -29.06 9.60 -17.78
CA LEU A 392 -28.62 8.86 -16.59
C LEU A 392 -28.61 7.35 -16.83
N LEU A 393 -29.70 6.80 -17.38
CA LEU A 393 -29.87 5.36 -17.61
C LEU A 393 -29.08 4.84 -18.82
N GLU A 394 -28.89 5.65 -19.86
CA GLU A 394 -28.29 5.21 -21.11
C GLU A 394 -26.81 5.52 -21.26
N LEU A 395 -26.27 6.47 -20.49
CA LEU A 395 -24.88 6.92 -20.58
C LEU A 395 -24.13 6.73 -19.26
N LEU A 396 -24.62 7.34 -18.17
CA LEU A 396 -23.90 7.32 -16.89
C LEU A 396 -23.90 5.92 -16.27
N LEU A 397 -25.07 5.30 -16.15
CA LEU A 397 -25.20 4.00 -15.51
C LEU A 397 -24.42 2.88 -16.23
N PRO A 398 -24.43 2.78 -17.57
CA PRO A 398 -23.56 1.83 -18.27
C PRO A 398 -22.08 2.09 -18.03
N LEU A 399 -21.60 3.34 -18.13
CA LEU A 399 -20.19 3.66 -17.92
C LEU A 399 -19.75 3.36 -16.48
N TRP A 400 -20.38 4.00 -15.49
CA TRP A 400 -19.99 3.87 -14.10
C TRP A 400 -20.30 2.48 -13.54
N GLY A 401 -21.40 1.86 -13.96
CA GLY A 401 -21.71 0.48 -13.64
C GLY A 401 -20.65 -0.49 -14.15
N THR A 402 -20.22 -0.36 -15.42
CA THR A 402 -19.12 -1.18 -15.95
C THR A 402 -17.82 -0.95 -15.19
N VAL A 403 -17.45 0.29 -14.90
CA VAL A 403 -16.22 0.60 -14.12
C VAL A 403 -16.29 -0.01 -12.72
N LEU A 404 -17.38 0.24 -11.97
CA LEU A 404 -17.56 -0.26 -10.60
C LEU A 404 -17.57 -1.79 -10.52
N LEU A 405 -18.25 -2.46 -11.45
CA LEU A 405 -18.33 -3.91 -11.49
C LEU A 405 -17.02 -4.59 -11.90
N SER A 406 -16.12 -3.87 -12.56
CA SER A 406 -14.94 -4.48 -13.18
C SER A 406 -13.60 -4.06 -12.60
N ILE A 407 -13.52 -2.94 -11.88
CA ILE A 407 -12.25 -2.44 -11.36
C ILE A 407 -11.58 -3.42 -10.40
N GLY A 408 -12.34 -4.06 -9.51
CA GLY A 408 -11.83 -5.08 -8.59
C GLY A 408 -11.30 -6.31 -9.33
N TRP A 409 -11.92 -6.68 -10.45
CA TRP A 409 -11.43 -7.77 -11.30
C TRP A 409 -10.15 -7.38 -12.04
N LEU A 410 -10.13 -6.19 -12.67
CA LEU A 410 -8.97 -5.67 -13.40
C LEU A 410 -7.74 -5.50 -12.52
N ASN A 411 -7.92 -5.04 -11.28
CA ASN A 411 -6.84 -4.81 -10.33
C ASN A 411 -6.54 -6.03 -9.43
N ARG A 412 -7.13 -7.20 -9.69
CA ARG A 412 -6.91 -8.44 -8.92
C ARG A 412 -7.21 -8.29 -7.43
N SER A 413 -8.31 -7.63 -7.11
CA SER A 413 -8.84 -7.38 -5.77
C SER A 413 -7.90 -6.58 -4.86
N SER A 414 -6.94 -5.85 -5.44
CA SER A 414 -5.95 -5.08 -4.69
C SER A 414 -6.48 -3.72 -4.22
N ARG A 415 -7.62 -3.26 -4.76
CA ARG A 415 -8.25 -1.99 -4.41
C ARG A 415 -9.75 -2.03 -4.64
N ALA A 416 -10.51 -1.54 -3.68
CA ALA A 416 -11.96 -1.42 -3.74
C ALA A 416 -12.38 -0.16 -4.54
N ALA A 417 -13.57 -0.19 -5.15
CA ALA A 417 -14.00 0.85 -6.09
C ALA A 417 -14.47 2.15 -5.40
N LEU A 418 -15.33 2.01 -4.40
CA LEU A 418 -15.95 3.08 -3.60
C LEU A 418 -15.21 3.29 -2.28
N LEU A 419 -14.83 2.20 -1.61
CA LEU A 419 -14.22 2.29 -0.27
C LEU A 419 -12.92 3.10 -0.29
N SER A 420 -12.08 2.89 -1.31
CA SER A 420 -10.82 3.63 -1.48
C SER A 420 -11.05 5.11 -1.84
N GLU A 421 -12.18 5.46 -2.44
CA GLU A 421 -12.50 6.84 -2.78
C GLU A 421 -12.99 7.61 -1.55
N LEU A 422 -13.78 6.96 -0.67
CA LEU A 422 -14.23 7.55 0.60
C LEU A 422 -13.06 7.85 1.54
N THR A 423 -12.03 6.99 1.55
CA THR A 423 -10.84 7.19 2.38
C THR A 423 -9.78 8.06 1.73
N GLY A 424 -9.74 8.12 0.40
CA GLY A 424 -8.78 8.94 -0.37
C GLY A 424 -8.89 10.45 -0.13
N TRP A 425 -10.01 10.94 0.41
CA TRP A 425 -10.19 12.36 0.75
C TRP A 425 -9.18 12.88 1.76
N VAL A 426 -8.68 12.03 2.65
CA VAL A 426 -7.62 12.39 3.62
C VAL A 426 -6.38 12.95 2.91
N LEU A 427 -6.07 12.41 1.73
CA LEU A 427 -4.87 12.75 0.96
C LEU A 427 -5.10 13.87 -0.04
N THR A 428 -6.34 14.11 -0.46
CA THR A 428 -6.61 14.98 -1.63
C THR A 428 -6.14 16.41 -1.38
N VAL A 429 -6.56 17.07 -0.30
CA VAL A 429 -6.16 18.46 -0.01
C VAL A 429 -4.64 18.60 0.20
N PRO A 430 -3.98 17.77 1.03
CA PRO A 430 -2.52 17.82 1.18
C PRO A 430 -1.72 17.55 -0.11
N LEU A 431 -2.22 16.67 -0.99
CA LEU A 431 -1.55 16.40 -2.26
C LEU A 431 -1.74 17.53 -3.28
N VAL A 432 -2.93 18.15 -3.32
CA VAL A 432 -3.16 19.35 -4.12
C VAL A 432 -2.27 20.51 -3.66
N SER A 433 -2.12 20.71 -2.35
CA SER A 433 -1.20 21.74 -1.85
C SER A 433 0.25 21.48 -2.26
N THR A 434 0.66 20.21 -2.37
CA THR A 434 1.99 19.82 -2.87
C THR A 434 2.17 20.20 -4.35
N LEU A 435 1.13 19.99 -5.17
CA LEU A 435 1.14 20.35 -6.60
C LEU A 435 1.22 21.87 -6.81
N VAL A 436 0.43 22.63 -6.05
CA VAL A 436 0.26 24.07 -6.23
C VAL A 436 1.36 24.87 -5.55
N LEU A 437 1.64 24.59 -4.27
CA LEU A 437 2.56 25.40 -3.45
C LEU A 437 4.02 24.94 -3.52
N ARG A 438 4.27 23.68 -3.94
CA ARG A 438 5.61 23.07 -4.04
C ARG A 438 6.49 23.32 -2.80
N PRO A 439 6.02 22.95 -1.58
CA PRO A 439 6.72 23.26 -0.34
C PRO A 439 8.13 22.65 -0.31
N LYS A 440 9.10 23.39 0.23
CA LYS A 440 10.52 22.98 0.38
C LYS A 440 10.76 22.32 1.74
N GLY A 441 11.79 21.48 1.83
CA GLY A 441 12.21 20.78 3.06
C GLY A 441 11.99 19.26 3.04
N PHE A 442 12.73 18.55 3.90
CA PHE A 442 12.65 17.11 4.12
C PHE A 442 12.63 16.85 5.64
N ARG A 443 11.73 15.98 6.09
CA ARG A 443 11.69 15.47 7.46
C ARG A 443 11.55 13.95 7.41
N VAL A 444 12.35 13.28 8.24
CA VAL A 444 12.30 11.82 8.41
C VAL A 444 10.98 11.47 9.09
N THR A 445 10.33 10.43 8.58
CA THR A 445 9.07 9.91 9.13
C THR A 445 9.39 9.18 10.43
N PRO A 446 8.85 9.60 11.59
CA PRO A 446 9.02 8.86 12.83
C PRO A 446 8.47 7.42 12.73
N LYS A 447 9.12 6.48 13.41
CA LYS A 447 8.75 5.06 13.47
C LYS A 447 8.76 4.57 14.92
N HIS A 448 7.83 3.70 15.29
CA HIS A 448 7.81 2.97 16.57
C HIS A 448 7.73 3.86 17.84
N GLN A 449 6.85 4.85 17.84
CA GLN A 449 6.58 5.78 18.93
C GLN A 449 5.26 5.44 19.66
N ALA A 450 5.33 5.30 20.98
CA ALA A 450 4.14 5.18 21.82
C ALA A 450 3.53 6.56 22.09
N HIS A 451 2.20 6.63 22.13
CA HIS A 451 1.45 7.82 22.50
C HIS A 451 0.31 7.45 23.44
N GLN A 452 0.37 7.95 24.68
CA GLN A 452 -0.61 7.66 25.73
C GLN A 452 -1.96 8.36 25.51
N GLN A 453 -1.99 9.45 24.75
CA GLN A 453 -3.21 10.19 24.46
C GLN A 453 -3.48 10.20 22.96
N GLY A 454 -4.73 9.91 22.59
CA GLY A 454 -5.22 10.10 21.23
C GLY A 454 -5.33 11.59 20.92
N GLY A 455 -5.35 11.93 19.63
CA GLY A 455 -5.40 13.34 19.26
C GLY A 455 -5.75 13.60 17.81
N TRP A 456 -6.25 14.82 17.58
CA TRP A 456 -6.48 15.36 16.26
C TRP A 456 -5.18 15.87 15.65
N THR A 457 -4.95 15.51 14.39
CA THR A 457 -4.01 16.25 13.56
C THR A 457 -4.74 17.44 12.93
N TRP A 458 -4.83 18.57 13.65
CA TRP A 458 -5.62 19.74 13.22
C TRP A 458 -5.20 20.33 11.87
N SER A 459 -3.93 20.24 11.49
CA SER A 459 -3.46 20.67 10.17
C SER A 459 -4.07 19.89 9.01
N LEU A 460 -4.51 18.66 9.25
CA LEU A 460 -5.23 17.83 8.27
C LEU A 460 -6.75 17.90 8.48
N ALA A 461 -7.20 17.96 9.74
CA ALA A 461 -8.61 17.98 10.09
C ALA A 461 -9.30 19.30 9.72
N LEU A 462 -8.65 20.46 9.91
CA LEU A 462 -9.27 21.77 9.69
C LEU A 462 -9.78 21.95 8.24
N PRO A 463 -9.01 21.66 7.18
CA PRO A 463 -9.54 21.69 5.82
C PRO A 463 -10.76 20.77 5.62
N LEU A 464 -10.74 19.57 6.21
CA LEU A 464 -11.86 18.62 6.10
C LEU A 464 -13.10 19.07 6.87
N VAL A 465 -12.93 19.73 8.02
CA VAL A 465 -14.03 20.36 8.78
C VAL A 465 -14.69 21.46 7.94
N LEU A 466 -13.89 22.35 7.34
CA LEU A 466 -14.40 23.42 6.47
C LEU A 466 -15.15 22.84 5.27
N LEU A 467 -14.58 21.83 4.60
CA LEU A 467 -15.22 21.16 3.47
C LEU A 467 -16.50 20.43 3.87
N SER A 468 -16.53 19.78 5.04
CA SER A 468 -17.74 19.13 5.57
C SER A 468 -18.82 20.16 5.86
N GLY A 469 -18.46 21.30 6.48
CA GLY A 469 -19.38 22.42 6.72
C GLY A 469 -19.96 22.99 5.43
N LEU A 470 -19.13 23.18 4.40
CA LEU A 470 -19.57 23.63 3.08
C LEU A 470 -20.51 22.63 2.41
N ASN A 471 -20.22 21.33 2.46
CA ASN A 471 -21.10 20.29 1.90
C ASN A 471 -22.43 20.17 2.68
N ALA A 472 -22.41 20.35 4.00
CA ALA A 472 -23.64 20.40 4.81
C ALA A 472 -24.49 21.64 4.46
N ALA A 473 -23.88 22.82 4.36
CA ALA A 473 -24.56 24.03 3.92
C ALA A 473 -25.14 23.88 2.50
N ASN A 474 -24.38 23.24 1.61
CA ASN A 474 -24.84 22.91 0.26
C ASN A 474 -26.09 22.01 0.28
N LEU A 475 -26.08 20.92 1.05
CA LEU A 475 -27.24 20.03 1.16
C LEU A 475 -28.47 20.75 1.72
N ILE A 476 -28.29 21.60 2.75
CA ILE A 476 -29.37 22.44 3.28
C ILE A 476 -29.91 23.38 2.20
N GLY A 477 -29.03 23.99 1.41
CA GLY A 477 -29.39 24.83 0.26
C GLY A 477 -30.24 24.06 -0.77
N ILE A 478 -29.79 22.86 -1.16
CA ILE A 478 -30.51 21.99 -2.11
C ILE A 478 -31.89 21.59 -1.57
N LEU A 479 -31.97 21.22 -0.28
CA LEU A 479 -33.24 20.85 0.35
C LEU A 479 -34.22 22.03 0.43
N ARG A 480 -33.73 23.23 0.75
CA ARG A 480 -34.55 24.47 0.77
C ARG A 480 -35.01 24.91 -0.61
N GLN A 481 -34.23 24.62 -1.65
CA GLN A 481 -34.62 24.90 -3.04
C GLN A 481 -35.62 23.87 -3.55
N GLY A 482 -35.53 22.60 -3.10
CA GLY A 482 -36.48 21.54 -3.46
C GLY A 482 -37.92 21.79 -2.98
N THR A 483 -38.13 22.66 -1.99
CA THR A 483 -39.47 23.12 -1.60
C THR A 483 -40.03 24.23 -2.50
N ARG A 484 -39.26 24.68 -3.51
CA ARG A 484 -39.63 25.68 -4.53
C ARG A 484 -39.46 25.06 -5.93
N PRO A 485 -40.46 24.30 -6.43
CA PRO A 485 -40.34 23.48 -7.64
C PRO A 485 -40.03 24.25 -8.93
N GLU A 486 -40.27 25.56 -8.96
CA GLU A 486 -40.18 26.38 -10.17
C GLU A 486 -38.73 26.75 -10.60
N GLN A 487 -37.72 26.52 -9.77
CA GLN A 487 -36.36 27.07 -9.99
C GLN A 487 -35.28 26.05 -10.40
N LEU A 488 -35.52 24.75 -10.25
CA LEU A 488 -34.58 23.70 -10.64
C LEU A 488 -35.31 22.58 -11.35
N ASN A 489 -34.84 22.18 -12.55
CA ASN A 489 -35.26 20.92 -13.16
C ASN A 489 -35.08 19.79 -12.13
N ALA A 490 -36.14 19.02 -11.87
CA ALA A 490 -36.19 17.97 -10.85
C ALA A 490 -34.99 16.98 -10.93
N GLU A 491 -34.43 16.80 -12.12
CA GLU A 491 -33.30 15.93 -12.41
C GLU A 491 -31.96 16.48 -11.87
N GLY A 492 -31.74 17.81 -11.93
CA GLY A 492 -30.55 18.46 -11.38
C GLY A 492 -30.53 18.49 -9.85
N TRP A 493 -31.71 18.57 -9.24
CA TRP A 493 -31.88 18.52 -7.79
C TRP A 493 -31.48 17.16 -7.20
N GLY A 494 -31.97 16.06 -7.79
CA GLY A 494 -31.63 14.70 -7.34
C GLY A 494 -30.14 14.39 -7.44
N LEU A 495 -29.50 14.83 -8.54
CA LEU A 495 -28.06 14.68 -8.73
C LEU A 495 -27.26 15.44 -7.65
N GLY A 496 -27.68 16.67 -7.33
CA GLY A 496 -27.08 17.47 -6.27
C GLY A 496 -27.17 16.81 -4.90
N LEU A 497 -28.31 16.19 -4.56
CA LEU A 497 -28.47 15.45 -3.32
C LEU A 497 -27.54 14.24 -3.23
N VAL A 498 -27.45 13.44 -4.30
CA VAL A 498 -26.60 12.25 -4.33
C VAL A 498 -25.13 12.63 -4.14
N TRP A 499 -24.62 13.56 -4.95
CA TRP A 499 -23.21 13.95 -4.87
C TRP A 499 -22.89 14.76 -3.62
N GLY A 500 -23.78 15.66 -3.19
CA GLY A 500 -23.62 16.38 -1.93
C GLY A 500 -23.58 15.44 -0.72
N GLY A 501 -24.42 14.40 -0.73
CA GLY A 501 -24.46 13.37 0.31
C GLY A 501 -23.21 12.50 0.31
N LEU A 502 -22.77 12.03 -0.86
CA LEU A 502 -21.54 11.25 -1.01
C LEU A 502 -20.30 12.07 -0.60
N ASN A 503 -20.24 13.35 -0.97
CA ASN A 503 -19.14 14.22 -0.59
C ASN A 503 -19.10 14.47 0.91
N LEU A 504 -20.25 14.81 1.52
CA LEU A 504 -20.33 14.98 2.98
C LEU A 504 -19.92 13.70 3.71
N LEU A 505 -20.41 12.55 3.26
CA LEU A 505 -20.04 11.27 3.85
C LEU A 505 -18.52 11.01 3.71
N GLY A 506 -17.96 11.23 2.53
CA GLY A 506 -16.53 11.07 2.26
C GLY A 506 -15.66 11.97 3.13
N THR A 507 -16.02 13.26 3.28
CA THR A 507 -15.25 14.19 4.11
C THR A 507 -15.39 13.87 5.60
N LEU A 508 -16.54 13.38 6.07
CA LEU A 508 -16.72 12.92 7.45
C LEU A 508 -15.92 11.65 7.75
N VAL A 509 -15.88 10.68 6.82
CA VAL A 509 -15.03 9.49 6.93
C VAL A 509 -13.55 9.87 6.99
N ALA A 510 -13.11 10.76 6.09
CA ALA A 510 -11.74 11.26 6.10
C ALA A 510 -11.39 12.02 7.37
N LEU A 511 -12.31 12.88 7.84
CA LEU A 511 -12.14 13.58 9.12
C LEU A 511 -11.99 12.58 10.26
N ARG A 512 -12.83 11.55 10.33
CA ARG A 512 -12.72 10.50 11.35
C ARG A 512 -11.39 9.74 11.27
N ALA A 513 -10.82 9.55 10.07
CA ALA A 513 -9.51 8.94 9.90
C ALA A 513 -8.37 9.85 10.41
N CYS A 514 -8.53 11.18 10.44
CA CYS A 514 -7.54 12.12 10.98
C CYS A 514 -7.44 12.14 12.52
N TRP A 515 -8.34 11.44 13.23
CA TRP A 515 -8.21 11.20 14.66
C TRP A 515 -7.33 9.97 14.91
N ASP A 516 -6.14 10.18 15.48
CA ASP A 516 -5.25 9.10 15.88
C ASP A 516 -5.70 8.58 17.27
N PRO A 517 -6.08 7.30 17.41
CA PRO A 517 -6.41 6.72 18.71
C PRO A 517 -5.15 6.60 19.59
N PRO A 518 -5.30 6.54 20.93
CA PRO A 518 -4.17 6.23 21.82
C PRO A 518 -3.52 4.91 21.41
N GLN A 519 -2.18 4.89 21.46
CA GLN A 519 -1.38 3.70 21.16
C GLN A 519 -0.29 3.59 22.22
N GLU A 520 -0.62 2.96 23.35
CA GLU A 520 0.33 2.71 24.44
C GLU A 520 1.41 1.69 24.04
N ASP A 521 1.06 0.77 23.15
CA ASP A 521 1.95 -0.28 22.67
C ASP A 521 1.96 -0.35 21.13
N PRO A 522 3.06 0.06 20.47
CA PRO A 522 3.20 -0.02 19.02
C PRO A 522 3.60 -1.42 18.52
N THR A 523 3.70 -2.42 19.40
CA THR A 523 4.06 -3.80 18.99
C THR A 523 3.07 -4.33 17.96
N PRO A 524 3.53 -4.80 16.79
CA PRO A 524 2.67 -5.42 15.79
C PRO A 524 2.03 -6.71 16.33
N TRP A 525 0.73 -6.87 16.09
CA TRP A 525 -0.01 -8.11 16.35
C TRP A 525 -0.50 -8.68 15.03
N PHE A 526 -0.36 -10.00 14.89
CA PHE A 526 -0.73 -10.70 13.68
C PHE A 526 -1.96 -11.56 13.89
N ALA A 527 -2.88 -11.53 12.94
CA ALA A 527 -3.92 -12.54 12.84
C ALA A 527 -3.30 -13.81 12.27
N VAL A 528 -3.46 -14.92 12.98
CA VAL A 528 -3.04 -16.25 12.54
C VAL A 528 -4.11 -17.24 12.96
N GLU A 529 -4.28 -18.30 12.17
CA GLU A 529 -5.18 -19.40 12.49
C GLU A 529 -4.32 -20.68 12.56
N THR A 530 -3.91 -21.05 13.77
CA THR A 530 -3.11 -22.27 13.98
C THR A 530 -3.53 -23.00 15.25
N THR A 531 -3.39 -24.32 15.24
CA THR A 531 -3.59 -25.14 16.44
C THR A 531 -2.43 -24.95 17.39
N GLY A 532 -2.74 -24.73 18.67
CA GLY A 532 -1.79 -24.63 19.76
C GLY A 532 -2.07 -25.66 20.85
N PHE A 533 -1.04 -25.98 21.61
CA PHE A 533 -1.02 -26.97 22.67
C PHE A 533 -0.47 -26.32 23.93
N ILE A 534 -1.29 -26.27 24.98
CA ILE A 534 -0.91 -25.76 26.29
C ILE A 534 -0.51 -26.95 27.16
N SER A 535 0.69 -26.90 27.72
CA SER A 535 1.18 -27.91 28.66
C SER A 535 1.50 -27.28 30.00
N HIS A 536 0.98 -27.88 31.07
CA HIS A 536 1.31 -27.53 32.45
C HIS A 536 2.26 -28.59 33.02
N SER A 537 3.10 -28.21 33.99
CA SER A 537 4.00 -29.16 34.66
C SER A 537 3.21 -30.29 35.33
N GLY A 538 3.18 -31.47 34.70
CA GLY A 538 2.53 -32.67 35.20
C GLY A 538 1.06 -32.88 34.81
N ALA A 539 0.49 -32.07 33.90
CA ALA A 539 -0.91 -32.22 33.47
C ALA A 539 -1.05 -32.61 31.99
N GLU A 540 -2.26 -33.04 31.60
CA GLU A 540 -2.62 -33.32 30.21
C GLU A 540 -2.47 -32.07 29.33
N THR A 541 -2.16 -32.29 28.05
CA THR A 541 -1.98 -31.22 27.07
C THR A 541 -3.33 -30.74 26.57
N GLU A 542 -3.64 -29.47 26.78
CA GLU A 542 -4.89 -28.85 26.31
C GLU A 542 -4.71 -28.32 24.89
N THR A 543 -5.69 -28.59 24.02
CA THR A 543 -5.68 -28.07 22.64
C THR A 543 -6.41 -26.74 22.58
N CYS A 544 -5.84 -25.76 21.89
CA CYS A 544 -6.42 -24.44 21.69
C CYS A 544 -6.23 -23.97 20.24
N ARG A 545 -6.98 -22.93 19.86
CA ARG A 545 -6.77 -22.21 18.60
C ARG A 545 -6.07 -20.90 18.87
N ILE A 546 -4.90 -20.69 18.27
CA ILE A 546 -4.23 -19.38 18.29
C ILE A 546 -4.90 -18.53 17.21
N SER A 547 -5.48 -17.39 17.62
CA SER A 547 -6.19 -16.43 16.76
C SER A 547 -5.37 -15.15 16.51
N ALA A 548 -4.44 -14.82 17.41
CA ALA A 548 -3.49 -13.73 17.20
C ALA A 548 -2.18 -13.97 17.97
N ILE A 549 -1.08 -13.42 17.47
CA ILE A 549 0.25 -13.57 18.08
C ILE A 549 1.13 -12.34 17.83
N SER A 550 2.03 -12.05 18.76
CA SER A 550 3.02 -10.96 18.68
C SER A 550 4.30 -11.30 19.45
N GLU A 551 5.28 -10.40 19.41
CA GLU A 551 6.47 -10.45 20.27
C GLU A 551 6.15 -10.36 21.78
N LYS A 552 4.91 -10.02 22.18
CA LYS A 552 4.52 -9.83 23.59
C LYS A 552 3.56 -10.87 24.13
N GLY A 553 2.82 -11.56 23.27
CA GLY A 553 1.84 -12.54 23.70
C GLY A 553 1.04 -13.17 22.56
N ALA A 554 0.04 -13.97 22.94
CA ALA A 554 -0.89 -14.62 22.02
C ALA A 554 -2.33 -14.54 22.51
N GLU A 555 -3.28 -14.53 21.58
CA GLU A 555 -4.72 -14.64 21.83
C GLU A 555 -5.19 -16.02 21.43
N LEU A 556 -5.68 -16.77 22.41
CA LEU A 556 -6.11 -18.16 22.28
C LEU A 556 -7.64 -18.24 22.38
N GLU A 557 -8.21 -19.20 21.69
CA GLU A 557 -9.59 -19.65 21.89
C GLU A 557 -9.58 -21.10 22.35
N LEU A 558 -10.13 -21.33 23.55
CA LEU A 558 -10.22 -22.64 24.17
C LEU A 558 -11.48 -23.38 23.73
N GLN A 559 -11.44 -24.71 23.81
CA GLN A 559 -12.65 -25.51 23.62
C GLN A 559 -13.65 -25.29 24.78
N PRO A 560 -14.96 -25.39 24.51
CA PRO A 560 -15.97 -25.31 25.58
C PRO A 560 -15.74 -26.40 26.63
N GLY A 561 -15.67 -26.02 27.91
CA GLY A 561 -15.45 -26.96 29.02
C GLY A 561 -14.00 -27.09 29.49
N THR A 562 -13.03 -26.47 28.81
CA THR A 562 -11.63 -26.46 29.23
C THR A 562 -11.42 -25.40 30.33
N THR A 563 -11.11 -25.82 31.55
CA THR A 563 -10.67 -24.92 32.64
C THR A 563 -9.16 -24.90 32.69
N THR A 564 -8.53 -23.94 32.03
CA THR A 564 -7.10 -23.66 32.27
C THR A 564 -6.93 -23.25 33.73
N SER A 565 -6.34 -24.13 34.54
CA SER A 565 -5.91 -23.84 35.90
C SER A 565 -4.88 -22.69 35.85
N ALA A 566 -5.28 -21.52 36.35
CA ALA A 566 -4.52 -20.27 36.28
C ALA A 566 -3.27 -20.22 37.18
N ALA A 567 -2.76 -21.36 37.67
CA ALA A 567 -1.83 -21.40 38.81
C ALA A 567 -0.47 -22.10 38.56
N GLY A 568 -0.06 -22.35 37.31
CA GLY A 568 1.23 -23.01 37.03
C GLY A 568 2.03 -22.40 35.87
N LYS A 569 3.33 -22.74 35.78
CA LYS A 569 4.21 -22.44 34.63
C LYS A 569 3.68 -23.18 33.40
N ALA A 570 2.76 -22.53 32.67
CA ALA A 570 2.20 -23.05 31.44
C ALA A 570 3.10 -22.69 30.26
N VAL A 571 3.17 -23.60 29.29
CA VAL A 571 3.96 -23.43 28.07
C VAL A 571 3.08 -23.65 26.86
N LEU A 572 3.18 -22.75 25.88
CA LEU A 572 2.46 -22.81 24.62
C LEU A 572 3.39 -23.35 23.53
N ARG A 573 2.93 -24.39 22.83
CA ARG A 573 3.56 -24.93 21.61
C ARG A 573 2.57 -24.89 20.46
N TRP A 574 3.02 -24.67 19.23
CA TRP A 574 2.17 -24.72 18.04
C TRP A 574 2.98 -25.16 16.83
N ASP A 575 2.28 -25.46 15.73
CA ASP A 575 2.90 -26.00 14.53
C ASP A 575 3.93 -25.05 13.92
N GLY A 576 5.08 -25.61 13.56
CA GLY A 576 6.19 -24.88 12.96
C GLY A 576 7.06 -24.06 13.92
N GLN A 577 6.75 -24.03 15.23
CA GLN A 577 7.62 -23.43 16.25
C GLN A 577 8.39 -24.52 17.01
N PRO A 578 9.73 -24.57 16.93
CA PRO A 578 10.51 -25.64 17.54
C PRO A 578 10.58 -25.53 19.08
N THR A 579 10.50 -24.31 19.63
CA THR A 579 10.69 -24.06 21.06
C THR A 579 9.39 -23.60 21.72
N PRO A 580 8.89 -24.31 22.74
CA PRO A 580 7.74 -23.88 23.53
C PRO A 580 7.99 -22.54 24.25
N LEU A 581 6.96 -21.69 24.35
CA LEU A 581 7.04 -20.40 25.03
C LEU A 581 6.28 -20.38 26.36
N PRO A 582 6.91 -19.90 27.46
CA PRO A 582 6.23 -19.74 28.73
C PRO A 582 5.16 -18.64 28.62
N ILE A 583 3.97 -18.91 29.16
CA ILE A 583 2.81 -18.01 29.07
C ILE A 583 2.24 -17.66 30.46
N ARG A 584 1.75 -16.43 30.59
CA ARG A 584 0.97 -15.95 31.74
C ARG A 584 -0.36 -15.33 31.28
N PRO A 585 -1.50 -15.65 31.92
CA PRO A 585 -2.79 -15.07 31.53
C PRO A 585 -2.82 -13.56 31.79
N MET A 586 -3.44 -12.81 30.87
CA MET A 586 -3.60 -11.35 30.97
C MET A 586 -5.07 -10.91 31.01
N ALA A 587 -5.91 -11.48 30.15
CA ALA A 587 -7.31 -11.04 30.00
C ALA A 587 -8.19 -12.19 29.49
N TRP A 588 -9.46 -12.16 29.87
CA TRP A 588 -10.45 -13.21 29.57
C TRP A 588 -11.73 -12.59 29.01
N GLN A 589 -12.28 -13.19 27.97
CA GLN A 589 -13.59 -12.83 27.42
C GLN A 589 -14.27 -14.07 26.82
N GLY A 590 -15.13 -14.72 27.59
CA GLY A 590 -15.78 -15.97 27.17
C GLY A 590 -14.73 -17.07 26.94
N SER A 591 -14.74 -17.70 25.77
CA SER A 591 -13.76 -18.73 25.35
C SER A 591 -12.42 -18.15 24.88
N ARG A 592 -12.29 -16.82 24.77
CA ARG A 592 -11.07 -16.15 24.30
C ARG A 592 -10.22 -15.67 25.47
N ILE A 593 -8.93 -15.99 25.44
CA ILE A 593 -7.96 -15.64 26.47
C ILE A 593 -6.75 -14.97 25.82
N CYS A 594 -6.28 -13.88 26.42
CA CYS A 594 -5.02 -13.25 26.06
C CYS A 594 -3.93 -13.70 27.04
N PHE A 595 -2.82 -14.20 26.53
CA PHE A 595 -1.62 -14.53 27.29
C PHE A 595 -0.49 -13.56 26.94
N ALA A 596 0.35 -13.22 27.92
CA ALA A 596 1.67 -12.62 27.70
C ALA A 596 2.75 -13.69 27.77
N TRP A 597 3.87 -13.45 27.09
CA TRP A 597 5.07 -14.25 27.32
C TRP A 597 5.62 -14.01 28.72
N HIS A 598 5.96 -15.09 29.43
CA HIS A 598 6.50 -15.02 30.78
C HIS A 598 8.02 -15.25 30.76
N GLU A 599 8.77 -14.16 30.60
CA GLU A 599 10.25 -14.16 30.63
C GLU A 599 10.89 -15.18 29.67
N PRO A 600 10.63 -15.09 28.35
CA PRO A 600 11.26 -15.99 27.39
C PRO A 600 12.78 -15.80 27.39
N SER A 601 13.53 -16.92 27.29
CA SER A 601 14.98 -16.90 27.10
C SER A 601 15.36 -16.17 25.80
N PRO A 602 16.62 -15.72 25.65
CA PRO A 602 17.09 -15.12 24.39
C PRO A 602 16.84 -16.01 23.17
N GLU A 603 17.07 -17.32 23.29
CA GLU A 603 16.85 -18.30 22.23
C GLU A 603 15.37 -18.45 21.89
N GLN A 604 14.50 -18.47 22.90
CA GLN A 604 13.04 -18.49 22.72
C GLN A 604 12.54 -17.24 22.00
N ARG A 605 13.06 -16.06 22.37
CA ARG A 605 12.72 -14.78 21.72
C ARG A 605 13.18 -14.76 20.26
N GLU A 606 14.40 -15.20 20.01
CA GLU A 606 14.96 -15.31 18.67
C GLU A 606 14.17 -16.28 17.78
N ALA A 607 13.78 -17.44 18.31
CA ALA A 607 12.92 -18.38 17.62
C ALA A 607 11.53 -17.79 17.30
N LEU A 608 10.94 -17.05 18.25
CA LEU A 608 9.66 -16.35 18.03
C LEU A 608 9.78 -15.27 16.94
N GLU A 609 10.79 -14.41 17.01
CA GLU A 609 11.05 -13.38 15.99
C GLU A 609 11.25 -14.01 14.59
N HIS A 610 12.01 -15.11 14.53
CA HIS A 610 12.20 -15.84 13.27
C HIS A 610 10.87 -16.36 12.72
N TRP A 611 10.02 -16.95 13.59
CA TRP A 611 8.71 -17.45 13.18
C TRP A 611 7.76 -16.33 12.75
N LEU A 612 7.74 -15.20 13.46
CA LEU A 612 6.86 -14.08 13.13
C LEU A 612 7.22 -13.43 11.79
N TYR A 613 8.51 -13.25 11.51
CA TYR A 613 8.94 -12.35 10.43
C TYR A 613 9.68 -13.03 9.28
N GLN A 614 10.39 -14.13 9.53
CA GLN A 614 11.45 -14.60 8.62
C GLN A 614 11.14 -15.91 7.90
N ARG A 615 10.06 -16.61 8.27
CA ARG A 615 9.64 -17.85 7.59
C ARG A 615 9.34 -17.58 6.12
N GLN A 616 9.72 -18.53 5.28
CA GLN A 616 9.33 -18.50 3.87
C GLN A 616 7.80 -18.44 3.76
N GLY A 617 7.27 -17.51 2.98
CA GLY A 617 5.83 -17.39 2.74
C GLY A 617 5.00 -16.91 3.94
N CYS A 618 5.61 -16.29 4.95
CA CYS A 618 4.87 -15.74 6.10
C CYS A 618 3.88 -14.62 5.71
N TRP A 619 4.23 -13.83 4.69
CA TRP A 619 3.44 -12.69 4.23
C TRP A 619 2.44 -13.11 3.17
N VAL A 620 1.15 -12.92 3.44
CA VAL A 620 0.05 -13.35 2.55
C VAL A 620 -0.48 -12.20 1.69
N ASP A 621 -1.03 -12.56 0.54
CA ASP A 621 -1.87 -11.65 -0.25
C ASP A 621 -3.27 -11.65 0.35
N ARG A 622 -3.70 -10.49 0.81
CA ARG A 622 -4.99 -10.32 1.49
C ARG A 622 -6.09 -10.14 0.46
N GLU A 623 -7.21 -10.79 0.67
CA GLU A 623 -8.43 -10.52 -0.07
C GLU A 623 -9.45 -9.85 0.85
N PRO A 624 -9.80 -8.58 0.62
CA PRO A 624 -10.80 -7.93 1.42
C PRO A 624 -12.16 -8.61 1.17
N PRO A 625 -13.06 -8.63 2.18
CA PRO A 625 -14.42 -9.07 1.97
C PRO A 625 -15.12 -8.22 0.90
N THR A 626 -16.26 -8.70 0.40
CA THR A 626 -17.07 -8.00 -0.61
C THR A 626 -17.29 -6.54 -0.23
N GLU A 627 -17.10 -5.64 -1.20
CA GLU A 627 -17.07 -4.19 -0.97
C GLU A 627 -18.28 -3.65 -0.20
N TRP A 628 -19.50 -4.12 -0.49
CA TRP A 628 -20.69 -3.64 0.22
C TRP A 628 -20.67 -3.96 1.73
N ARG A 629 -20.10 -5.11 2.14
CA ARG A 629 -19.93 -5.45 3.57
C ARG A 629 -18.90 -4.54 4.22
N ALA A 630 -17.81 -4.23 3.50
CA ALA A 630 -16.79 -3.29 3.96
C ALA A 630 -17.35 -1.87 4.09
N LEU A 631 -18.20 -1.43 3.14
CA LEU A 631 -18.90 -0.15 3.23
C LEU A 631 -19.85 -0.09 4.43
N LEU A 632 -20.65 -1.13 4.68
CA LEU A 632 -21.49 -1.19 5.87
C LEU A 632 -20.67 -1.14 7.16
N ALA A 633 -19.55 -1.85 7.21
CA ALA A 633 -18.63 -1.79 8.34
C ALA A 633 -18.10 -0.37 8.53
N LEU A 634 -17.64 0.29 7.45
CA LEU A 634 -17.14 1.66 7.46
C LEU A 634 -18.21 2.63 7.97
N LEU A 635 -19.43 2.57 7.43
CA LEU A 635 -20.55 3.42 7.82
C LEU A 635 -20.88 3.24 9.31
N LYS A 636 -20.94 1.99 9.79
CA LYS A 636 -21.16 1.69 11.20
C LYS A 636 -20.09 2.33 12.08
N ARG A 637 -18.82 2.28 11.68
CA ARG A 637 -17.68 2.85 12.45
C ARG A 637 -17.60 4.37 12.37
N ALA A 638 -18.00 4.94 11.24
CA ALA A 638 -18.10 6.38 11.07
C ALA A 638 -19.21 6.97 11.95
N LEU A 639 -20.35 6.27 12.07
CA LEU A 639 -21.51 6.72 12.85
C LEU A 639 -21.39 6.42 14.36
N LEU A 640 -21.01 5.19 14.72
CA LEU A 640 -21.00 4.72 16.12
C LEU A 640 -19.62 4.84 16.78
N GLY A 641 -18.60 5.24 16.02
CA GLY A 641 -17.20 5.18 16.45
C GLY A 641 -16.59 3.78 16.32
N ALA A 642 -15.27 3.73 16.15
CA ALA A 642 -14.52 2.51 16.30
C ALA A 642 -14.33 2.19 17.80
N PRO A 643 -14.42 0.91 18.20
CA PRO A 643 -14.12 0.52 19.57
C PRO A 643 -12.67 0.86 19.92
N ALA A 644 -12.43 1.25 21.18
CA ALA A 644 -11.08 1.52 21.66
C ALA A 644 -10.20 0.25 21.57
N PRO A 645 -8.91 0.40 21.23
CA PRO A 645 -7.96 -0.71 21.30
C PRO A 645 -7.96 -1.34 22.70
N ALA A 646 -8.05 -2.66 22.76
CA ALA A 646 -7.98 -3.42 24.00
C ALA A 646 -7.43 -4.83 23.70
N PRO A 647 -6.96 -5.59 24.70
CA PRO A 647 -6.75 -7.03 24.53
C PRO A 647 -7.98 -7.67 23.88
N LEU A 648 -7.79 -8.60 22.94
CA LEU A 648 -8.84 -9.25 22.13
C LEU A 648 -9.56 -8.36 21.11
N ARG A 649 -9.23 -7.06 21.06
CA ARG A 649 -9.74 -6.02 20.13
C ARG A 649 -8.59 -5.16 19.59
N ARG A 650 -7.52 -5.83 19.13
CA ARG A 650 -6.31 -5.19 18.59
C ARG A 650 -6.39 -4.99 17.07
N SER A 651 -5.53 -4.12 16.58
CA SER A 651 -5.20 -4.05 15.15
C SER A 651 -4.43 -5.31 14.77
N LEU A 652 -4.92 -6.07 13.79
CA LEU A 652 -4.33 -7.34 13.38
C LEU A 652 -4.00 -7.33 11.89
N VAL A 653 -2.76 -7.64 11.54
CA VAL A 653 -2.33 -7.89 10.16
C VAL A 653 -2.22 -9.41 9.96
N PRO A 654 -2.83 -10.00 8.93
CA PRO A 654 -2.78 -11.45 8.76
C PRO A 654 -1.40 -11.95 8.31
N ILE A 655 -0.98 -13.09 8.85
CA ILE A 655 0.20 -13.86 8.42
C ILE A 655 -0.18 -15.34 8.20
N ALA A 656 0.62 -16.06 7.41
CA ALA A 656 0.43 -17.50 7.22
C ALA A 656 0.75 -18.28 8.50
N SER A 657 -0.04 -19.32 8.79
CA SER A 657 0.20 -20.23 9.93
C SER A 657 1.40 -21.15 9.72
N GLY A 658 1.78 -21.43 8.46
CA GLY A 658 2.93 -22.26 8.08
C GLY A 658 2.55 -23.61 7.44
N THR A 659 1.31 -24.07 7.62
CA THR A 659 0.80 -25.32 7.03
C THR A 659 0.34 -25.16 5.57
N GLU A 660 0.07 -23.93 5.12
CA GLU A 660 -0.46 -23.65 3.77
C GLU A 660 0.61 -23.69 2.66
N ILE A 661 1.91 -23.63 2.99
CA ILE A 661 2.97 -23.42 2.00
C ILE A 661 3.34 -24.70 1.24
N LEU A 662 2.91 -25.88 1.69
CA LEU A 662 3.20 -27.17 1.01
C LEU A 662 2.10 -27.62 0.04
N SER A 663 0.92 -27.00 0.03
CA SER A 663 -0.08 -27.29 -0.98
C SER A 663 -0.11 -26.18 -2.02
N GLY A 664 0.60 -26.36 -3.13
CA GLY A 664 0.34 -25.65 -4.38
C GLY A 664 -1.06 -25.98 -4.92
N ARG A 665 -2.10 -25.59 -4.18
CA ARG A 665 -3.48 -25.65 -4.61
C ARG A 665 -3.97 -24.23 -4.72
N ASP A 666 -3.91 -23.73 -5.95
CA ASP A 666 -4.88 -22.77 -6.44
C ASP A 666 -6.28 -23.19 -5.95
N LYS A 667 -6.95 -22.30 -5.23
CA LYS A 667 -8.40 -22.30 -5.10
C LYS A 667 -8.93 -21.02 -5.70
#